data_AF-A0A3L7RJP1-F1
#
_entry.id   AF-A0A3L7RJP1-F1
#
_cell.length_a   1.000
_cell.length_b   1.000
_cell.length_c   1.000
_cell.angle_alpha   90.00
_cell.angle_beta   90.00
_cell.angle_gamma   90.00
#
_symmetry.space_group_name_H-M   'P 1'
#
loop_
_entity.id
_entity.type
_entity.pdbx_description
1 polymer ?
#
loop_
_entity_poly.entity_id
_entity_poly.type
_entity_poly.pdbx_seq_one_letter_code
_entity_poly.pdbx_strand_id
1 'polypeptide(L)'
;MYLSGVTFSEWYFQRTFQDLFYHYMFLLHLVLGLVLIVPFLAFGFFHWKASHKRRNRRAVRIGYALLIAGIVVLVSGVLLIKFGTFEFMRGPTSKRVVYWAHILAPLGAMWLYWLHRLVGTRIRWVIAQRVGIATALAVGAMLIVQTQDPRKWNKKAPTDGQKYFENSLASTRDGNFIPKRVLMNDDYCKKCHQDVYDDWFHSAHHFSSFNNPAYLYAVRETRKVSLERDGNVHAARFCAGCHDPVPFFSGAFDNPHYDDVNDPTSQAGITCSVCHAITEVESTRGNADYIIEEPQHYPFAYSENFLLQQINMLMVKAKPAFHKSEMLKPALKSAEFCSTCHKVHLPGNLTKYKDWVRGQNHYDSYLLSGVAGHGARSFYYPEKAQTDCNGCHMPYRESNDLASKPHPETGKNVVHNHFFPGGNTALPFWRGDHEVIEQAQAILKDCARVDIFGVRKGGTLEGELIAPLRPEVPALEAGQAYLLETVIRTLKVGHHLTQGTVDSNELWLEIEAKSAGRVIGISGGRTQDGQVDEWSHFVNNFVIDKNGDRIARRNAQDIFIALYDHQIPPGAGQTVHYRLDVPKDILAPIEITVKLNYRKFDRGYIEFMDKAFEPGDRDYAERNTGLNPLPITVIAEDKLILPVVLADGTRVEVQGESKKAIEPTWQRWNDYGIGLLLTGTAQLKQAAEAFASVERAGRYDGPLNIARVFFAEGNLDGATEALGRAVSMDPKPPAWTSAWLSGEIARQQGQFDVAVENFKSVLYDQTEERNKRRFDFSLDYVVRNGLGSAYLDLALAAASSDDADAKIRYLELARSEFQRVLEIDSENLMAHANLVTVFERLGAEDKAQFHREANLRYKPDDNASNLARRPARQKYPAANRAAEAIVIYPMQRSGAPGLPPDAPSQSVSLVDQP
;
A
#
# COMPACT_ATOMS: atom_id res chain seq x y z
N MET A 1 13.09 30.47 30.77
CA MET A 1 12.52 29.77 31.94
C MET A 1 11.19 29.12 31.61
N TYR A 2 10.11 29.84 31.31
CA TYR A 2 8.82 29.23 30.91
C TYR A 2 8.97 28.19 29.78
N LEU A 3 9.56 28.57 28.65
CA LEU A 3 9.75 27.66 27.51
C LEU A 3 10.58 26.41 27.85
N SER A 4 11.62 26.59 28.66
CA SER A 4 12.48 25.50 29.16
C SER A 4 11.73 24.59 30.12
N GLY A 5 10.84 25.16 30.96
CA GLY A 5 9.97 24.43 31.86
C GLY A 5 8.99 23.55 31.10
N VAL A 6 8.33 24.09 30.06
CA VAL A 6 7.46 23.30 29.17
C VAL A 6 8.25 22.18 28.51
N THR A 7 9.42 22.48 27.94
CA THR A 7 10.29 21.46 27.31
C THR A 7 10.70 20.36 28.30
N PHE A 8 11.03 20.72 29.54
CA PHE A 8 11.34 19.76 30.60
C PHE A 8 10.12 18.91 30.97
N SER A 9 8.94 19.52 31.11
CA SER A 9 7.70 18.80 31.36
C SER A 9 7.37 17.82 30.25
N GLU A 10 7.55 18.20 28.98
CA GLU A 10 7.35 17.28 27.85
C GLU A 10 8.31 16.10 27.90
N TRP A 11 9.59 16.35 28.18
CA TRP A 11 10.58 15.30 28.36
C TRP A 11 10.26 14.37 29.54
N TYR A 12 9.73 14.91 30.63
CA TYR A 12 9.39 14.13 31.83
C TYR A 12 8.11 13.31 31.64
N PHE A 13 7.05 13.91 31.09
CA PHE A 13 5.73 13.29 30.94
C PHE A 13 5.54 12.58 29.59
N GLN A 14 6.51 12.68 28.67
CA GLN A 14 6.44 12.09 27.32
C GLN A 14 5.19 12.51 26.52
N ARG A 15 4.70 13.75 26.74
CA ARG A 15 3.55 14.33 26.03
C ARG A 15 3.82 15.77 25.62
N THR A 16 3.28 16.21 24.49
CA THR A 16 3.42 17.59 24.01
C THR A 16 2.52 18.54 24.81
N PHE A 17 3.11 19.63 25.29
CA PHE A 17 2.44 20.72 26.02
C PHE A 17 2.54 22.06 25.30
N GLN A 18 3.12 22.07 24.10
CA GLN A 18 3.23 23.26 23.26
C GLN A 18 1.90 23.59 22.59
N ASP A 19 1.01 24.23 23.32
CA ASP A 19 -0.25 24.76 22.81
C ASP A 19 -0.07 26.12 22.09
N LEU A 20 -1.16 26.71 21.59
CA LEU A 20 -1.11 28.01 20.92
C LEU A 20 -0.52 29.11 21.81
N PHE A 21 -0.79 29.08 23.11
CA PHE A 21 -0.25 30.05 24.07
C PHE A 21 1.27 29.92 24.20
N TYR A 22 1.80 28.70 24.28
CA TYR A 22 3.23 28.43 24.21
C TYR A 22 3.86 29.09 22.98
N HIS A 23 3.21 28.99 21.82
CA HIS A 23 3.73 29.59 20.59
C HIS A 23 3.73 31.12 20.63
N TYR A 24 2.70 31.75 21.18
CA TYR A 24 2.72 33.20 21.41
C TYR A 24 3.77 33.62 22.42
N MET A 25 4.02 32.82 23.48
CA MET A 25 5.12 33.07 24.41
C MET A 25 6.49 32.91 23.75
N PHE A 26 6.62 31.94 22.83
CA PHE A 26 7.83 31.79 22.03
C PHE A 26 8.03 32.98 21.09
N LEU A 27 6.99 33.42 20.40
CA LEU A 27 7.04 34.64 19.58
C LEU A 27 7.42 35.87 20.41
N LEU A 28 6.77 36.05 21.56
CA LEU A 28 7.06 37.15 22.48
C LEU A 28 8.51 37.09 22.95
N HIS A 29 9.03 35.91 23.28
CA HIS A 29 10.43 35.73 23.63
C HIS A 29 11.38 36.13 22.49
N LEU A 30 11.08 35.74 21.25
CA LEU A 30 11.87 36.13 20.08
C LEU A 30 11.84 37.65 19.85
N VAL A 31 10.65 38.26 19.85
CA VAL A 31 10.47 39.70 19.63
C VAL A 31 11.12 40.51 20.74
N LEU A 32 10.85 40.19 22.01
CA LEU A 32 11.48 40.87 23.15
C LEU A 32 12.99 40.68 23.14
N GLY A 33 13.47 39.47 22.83
CA GLY A 33 14.89 39.18 22.70
C GLY A 33 15.56 40.14 21.72
N LEU A 34 15.01 40.26 20.50
CA LEU A 34 15.55 41.14 19.46
C LEU A 34 15.46 42.62 19.83
N VAL A 35 14.32 43.07 20.36
CA VAL A 35 14.10 44.47 20.77
C VAL A 35 15.02 44.87 21.91
N LEU A 36 15.32 43.95 22.84
CA LEU A 36 16.14 44.23 24.02
C LEU A 36 17.66 44.19 23.74
N ILE A 37 18.12 43.68 22.59
CA ILE A 37 19.56 43.64 22.26
C ILE A 37 20.17 45.05 22.35
N VAL A 38 19.62 46.01 21.60
CA VAL A 38 20.20 47.36 21.49
C VAL A 38 20.13 48.11 22.83
N PRO A 39 18.98 48.18 23.53
CA PRO A 39 18.90 48.81 24.85
C PRO A 39 19.84 48.16 25.88
N PHE A 40 19.95 46.81 25.88
CA PHE A 40 20.84 46.11 26.81
C PHE A 40 22.30 46.42 26.54
N LEU A 41 22.74 46.40 25.27
CA LEU A 41 24.12 46.73 24.90
C LEU A 41 24.45 48.19 25.21
N ALA A 42 23.52 49.12 24.94
CA ALA A 42 23.68 50.53 25.29
C ALA A 42 23.80 50.71 26.81
N PHE A 43 22.87 50.13 27.59
CA PHE A 43 22.93 50.15 29.05
C PHE A 43 24.23 49.54 29.57
N GLY A 44 24.61 48.36 29.07
CA GLY A 44 25.84 47.67 29.44
C GLY A 44 27.08 48.51 29.20
N PHE A 45 27.16 49.18 28.04
CA PHE A 45 28.26 50.08 27.68
C PHE A 45 28.33 51.32 28.60
N PHE A 46 27.21 52.02 28.79
CA PHE A 46 27.18 53.21 29.65
C PHE A 46 27.42 52.85 31.13
N HIS A 47 26.87 51.73 31.59
CA HIS A 47 27.07 51.24 32.95
C HIS A 47 28.52 50.83 33.19
N TRP A 48 29.15 50.15 32.22
CA TRP A 48 30.58 49.83 32.24
C TRP A 48 31.43 51.11 32.30
N LYS A 49 31.17 52.08 31.41
CA LYS A 49 31.86 53.38 31.39
C LYS A 49 31.73 54.13 32.72
N ALA A 50 30.56 54.11 33.36
CA ALA A 50 30.34 54.77 34.64
C ALA A 50 30.95 54.04 35.86
N SER A 51 31.21 52.73 35.75
CA SER A 51 31.61 51.90 36.89
C SER A 51 33.08 51.46 36.88
N HIS A 52 33.77 51.44 35.73
CA HIS A 52 35.13 50.90 35.59
C HIS A 52 36.19 51.55 36.50
N LYS A 53 35.98 52.80 36.94
CA LYS A 53 36.88 53.55 37.85
C LYS A 53 36.48 53.49 39.33
N ARG A 54 35.41 52.76 39.71
CA ARG A 54 34.95 52.72 41.11
C ARG A 54 35.92 51.94 42.01
N ARG A 55 36.10 52.40 43.26
CA ARG A 55 37.01 51.81 44.27
C ARG A 55 36.63 50.37 44.67
N ASN A 56 35.35 50.00 44.64
CA ASN A 56 34.91 48.64 44.96
C ASN A 56 35.19 47.68 43.79
N ARG A 57 36.42 47.17 43.72
CA ARG A 57 36.89 46.27 42.65
C ARG A 57 36.11 44.95 42.59
N ARG A 58 35.59 44.45 43.71
CA ARG A 58 34.78 43.22 43.75
C ARG A 58 33.45 43.40 43.02
N ALA A 59 32.72 44.49 43.29
CA ALA A 59 31.48 44.81 42.60
C ALA A 59 31.67 44.99 41.09
N VAL A 60 32.77 45.63 40.67
CA VAL A 60 33.10 45.85 39.24
C VAL A 60 33.38 44.54 38.52
N ARG A 61 34.17 43.62 39.11
CA ARG A 61 34.46 42.30 38.50
C ARG A 61 33.20 41.44 38.34
N ILE A 62 32.33 41.41 39.34
CA ILE A 62 31.03 40.70 39.25
C ILE A 62 30.16 41.35 38.17
N GLY A 63 30.18 42.68 38.06
CA GLY A 63 29.49 43.41 36.99
C GLY A 63 29.99 43.05 35.59
N TYR A 64 31.30 42.85 35.40
CA TYR A 64 31.86 42.38 34.13
C TYR A 64 31.41 40.96 33.80
N ALA A 65 31.44 40.04 34.78
CA ALA A 65 30.94 38.69 34.60
C ALA A 65 29.45 38.68 34.23
N LEU A 66 28.64 39.55 34.87
CA LEU A 66 27.23 39.71 34.56
C LEU A 66 27.00 40.26 33.14
N LEU A 67 27.78 41.25 32.72
CA LEU A 67 27.72 41.80 31.36
C LEU A 67 28.09 40.74 30.31
N ILE A 68 29.16 39.96 30.56
CA ILE A 68 29.57 38.86 29.69
C ILE A 68 28.47 37.80 29.62
N ALA A 69 27.90 37.38 30.75
CA ALA A 69 26.78 36.43 30.76
C ALA A 69 25.58 36.95 29.95
N GLY A 70 25.26 38.25 30.06
CA GLY A 70 24.23 38.89 29.24
C GLY A 70 24.56 38.88 27.75
N ILE A 71 25.79 39.20 27.36
CA ILE A 71 26.25 39.12 25.95
C ILE A 71 26.14 37.68 25.43
N VAL A 72 26.54 36.68 26.24
CA VAL A 72 26.39 35.25 25.88
C VAL A 72 24.93 34.91 25.62
N VAL A 73 23.98 35.38 26.44
CA VAL A 73 22.54 35.18 26.19
C VAL A 73 22.10 35.79 24.86
N LEU A 74 22.52 37.03 24.56
CA LEU A 74 22.14 37.70 23.31
C LEU A 74 22.74 37.02 22.07
N VAL A 75 24.04 36.72 22.10
CA VAL A 75 24.75 36.06 20.99
C VAL A 75 24.20 34.67 20.75
N SER A 76 24.03 33.87 21.81
CA SER A 76 23.43 32.54 21.69
C SER A 76 21.99 32.60 21.18
N GLY A 77 21.20 33.60 21.57
CA GLY A 77 19.84 33.82 21.06
C GLY A 77 19.82 34.10 19.55
N VAL A 78 20.66 35.03 19.07
CA VAL A 78 20.77 35.34 17.64
C VAL A 78 21.23 34.13 16.83
N LEU A 79 22.22 33.39 17.34
CA LEU A 79 22.69 32.16 16.72
C LEU A 79 21.57 31.11 16.59
N LEU A 80 20.72 30.95 17.61
CA LEU A 80 19.62 29.98 17.57
C LEU A 80 18.48 30.34 16.59
N ILE A 81 18.33 31.61 16.20
CA ILE A 81 17.23 32.10 15.34
C ILE A 81 17.41 31.70 13.86
N LYS A 82 18.57 31.15 13.45
CA LYS A 82 18.83 30.71 12.05
C LYS A 82 18.49 31.77 10.98
N PHE A 83 18.79 33.04 11.21
CA PHE A 83 19.00 33.95 10.07
C PHE A 83 20.14 33.35 9.22
N GLY A 84 19.95 33.28 7.90
CA GLY A 84 20.75 32.45 7.00
C GLY A 84 22.28 32.57 7.10
N THR A 85 22.98 31.61 6.47
CA THR A 85 24.44 31.50 6.19
C THR A 85 25.40 31.03 7.29
N PHE A 86 24.97 30.71 8.51
CA PHE A 86 25.88 30.05 9.47
C PHE A 86 25.99 28.54 9.23
N GLU A 87 26.72 28.13 8.18
CA GLU A 87 26.91 26.71 7.82
C GLU A 87 27.54 25.87 8.96
N PHE A 88 28.37 26.48 9.81
CA PHE A 88 28.98 25.82 10.98
C PHE A 88 27.96 25.38 12.06
N MET A 89 26.74 25.93 12.02
CA MET A 89 25.63 25.57 12.90
C MET A 89 24.81 24.40 12.36
N ARG A 90 25.25 23.68 11.32
CA ARG A 90 24.57 22.47 10.83
C ARG A 90 24.79 21.25 11.75
N GLY A 91 25.95 21.14 12.39
CA GLY A 91 26.31 20.00 13.25
C GLY A 91 25.49 19.89 14.55
N PRO A 92 25.15 18.67 15.01
CA PRO A 92 24.34 18.48 16.24
C PRO A 92 25.06 18.96 17.51
N THR A 93 26.39 18.90 17.53
CA THR A 93 27.21 19.29 18.69
C THR A 93 27.26 20.81 18.90
N SER A 94 27.49 21.59 17.84
CA SER A 94 27.54 23.07 17.94
C SER A 94 26.19 23.65 18.38
N LYS A 95 25.07 23.12 17.86
CA LYS A 95 23.72 23.50 18.29
C LYS A 95 23.48 23.24 19.77
N ARG A 96 23.90 22.06 20.28
CA ARG A 96 23.74 21.70 21.70
C ARG A 96 24.51 22.67 22.60
N VAL A 97 25.73 23.02 22.23
CA VAL A 97 26.56 23.97 23.01
C VAL A 97 25.88 25.34 23.07
N VAL A 98 25.44 25.89 21.93
CA VAL A 98 24.78 27.21 21.88
C VAL A 98 23.44 27.18 22.65
N TYR A 99 22.67 26.11 22.52
CA TYR A 99 21.41 25.93 23.25
C TYR A 99 21.62 25.89 24.76
N TRP A 100 22.57 25.08 25.25
CA TRP A 100 22.88 25.02 26.68
C TRP A 100 23.46 26.33 27.20
N ALA A 101 24.29 27.02 26.40
CA ALA A 101 24.75 28.37 26.75
C ALA A 101 23.57 29.34 26.91
N HIS A 102 22.58 29.29 26.01
CA HIS A 102 21.38 30.14 26.08
C HIS A 102 20.48 29.83 27.29
N ILE A 103 20.49 28.59 27.78
CA ILE A 103 19.70 28.17 28.96
C ILE A 103 20.41 28.44 30.27
N LEU A 104 21.72 28.18 30.33
CA LEU A 104 22.51 28.29 31.57
C LEU A 104 22.97 29.72 31.84
N ALA A 105 23.28 30.51 30.81
CA ALA A 105 23.75 31.89 30.99
C ALA A 105 22.74 32.80 31.71
N PRO A 106 21.40 32.70 31.49
CA PRO A 106 20.42 33.44 32.29
C PRO A 106 20.42 33.04 33.78
N LEU A 107 20.59 31.76 34.11
CA LEU A 107 20.70 31.30 35.50
C LEU A 107 21.96 31.88 36.16
N GLY A 108 23.08 31.84 35.43
CA GLY A 108 24.32 32.48 35.83
C GLY A 108 24.17 34.00 36.01
N ALA A 109 23.47 34.67 35.09
CA ALA A 109 23.21 36.11 35.16
C ALA A 109 22.31 36.47 36.36
N MET A 110 21.29 35.67 36.69
CA MET A 110 20.46 35.86 37.87
C MET A 110 21.28 35.74 39.16
N TRP A 111 22.13 34.71 39.25
CA TRP A 111 23.03 34.51 40.37
C TRP A 111 24.06 35.65 40.50
N LEU A 112 24.70 36.03 39.39
CA LEU A 112 25.67 37.12 39.35
C LEU A 112 25.04 38.47 39.67
N TYR A 113 23.79 38.71 39.24
CA TYR A 113 23.03 39.90 39.61
C TYR A 113 22.74 39.95 41.10
N TRP A 114 22.35 38.82 41.71
CA TRP A 114 22.16 38.73 43.15
C TRP A 114 23.46 39.04 43.91
N LEU A 115 24.59 38.42 43.52
CA LEU A 115 25.91 38.74 44.07
C LEU A 115 26.33 40.20 43.86
N HIS A 116 26.04 40.76 42.68
CA HIS A 116 26.33 42.16 42.36
C HIS A 116 25.55 43.12 43.27
N ARG A 117 24.32 42.76 43.66
CA ARG A 117 23.49 43.55 44.58
C ARG A 117 23.86 43.36 46.06
N LEU A 118 24.31 42.17 46.46
CA LEU A 118 24.83 41.92 47.82
C LEU A 118 26.07 42.76 48.14
N VAL A 119 26.95 42.96 47.15
CA VAL A 119 28.18 43.76 47.29
C VAL A 119 27.92 45.26 46.95
N GLY A 120 26.70 45.61 46.56
CA GLY A 120 26.27 46.95 46.12
C GLY A 120 25.21 47.58 47.03
N THR A 121 24.35 48.44 46.46
CA THR A 121 23.26 49.12 47.19
C THR A 121 22.14 48.14 47.57
N ARG A 122 21.63 48.23 48.80
CA ARG A 122 20.56 47.35 49.35
C ARG A 122 19.31 47.32 48.46
N ILE A 123 18.73 46.12 48.33
CA ILE A 123 17.46 45.90 47.61
C ILE A 123 16.32 46.58 48.38
N ARG A 124 15.48 47.36 47.70
CA ARG A 124 14.26 47.92 48.27
C ARG A 124 13.17 46.84 48.28
N TRP A 125 13.00 46.16 49.41
CA TRP A 125 12.06 45.04 49.56
C TRP A 125 10.60 45.37 49.22
N VAL A 126 10.16 46.62 49.41
CA VAL A 126 8.82 47.08 49.00
C VAL A 126 8.62 46.97 47.47
N ILE A 127 9.66 47.26 46.68
CA ILE A 127 9.61 47.11 45.22
C ILE A 127 9.61 45.62 44.85
N ALA A 128 10.41 44.81 45.56
CA ALA A 128 10.44 43.36 45.36
C ALA A 128 9.07 42.71 45.66
N GLN A 129 8.37 43.13 46.71
CA GLN A 129 7.01 42.66 47.02
C GLN A 129 6.00 43.03 45.93
N ARG A 130 6.00 44.28 45.44
CA ARG A 130 5.11 44.71 44.36
C ARG A 130 5.37 43.96 43.05
N VAL A 131 6.64 43.77 42.70
CA VAL A 131 7.04 42.97 41.53
C VAL A 131 6.65 41.51 41.71
N GLY A 132 6.79 40.95 42.92
CA GLY A 132 6.36 39.60 43.25
C GLY A 132 4.86 39.39 43.06
N ILE A 133 4.01 40.29 43.58
CA ILE A 133 2.55 40.24 43.40
C ILE A 133 2.18 40.37 41.92
N ALA A 134 2.77 41.33 41.21
CA ALA A 134 2.52 41.52 39.78
C ALA A 134 2.93 40.29 38.96
N THR A 135 4.06 39.66 39.30
CA THR A 135 4.52 38.42 38.66
C THR A 135 3.55 37.27 38.94
N ALA A 136 3.07 37.12 40.17
CA ALA A 136 2.11 36.07 40.53
C ALA A 136 0.77 36.23 39.78
N LEU A 137 0.25 37.47 39.69
CA LEU A 137 -0.95 37.77 38.91
C LEU A 137 -0.74 37.49 37.41
N ALA A 138 0.41 37.89 36.86
CA ALA A 138 0.74 37.61 35.46
C ALA A 138 0.82 36.10 35.20
N VAL A 139 1.48 35.33 36.07
CA VAL A 139 1.54 33.86 35.96
C VAL A 139 0.14 33.25 36.06
N GLY A 140 -0.71 33.71 36.97
CA GLY A 140 -2.10 33.27 37.07
C GLY A 140 -2.89 33.50 35.78
N ALA A 141 -2.76 34.69 35.17
CA ALA A 141 -3.39 35.00 33.89
C ALA A 141 -2.82 34.15 32.74
N MET A 142 -1.49 33.95 32.71
CA MET A 142 -0.84 33.08 31.72
C MET A 142 -1.39 31.65 31.79
N LEU A 143 -1.57 31.09 32.99
CA LEU A 143 -2.15 29.76 33.17
C LEU A 143 -3.60 29.67 32.67
N ILE A 144 -4.43 30.70 32.91
CA ILE A 144 -5.81 30.74 32.42
C ILE A 144 -5.86 30.79 30.89
N VAL A 145 -4.99 31.58 30.25
CA VAL A 145 -4.94 31.65 28.78
C VAL A 145 -4.41 30.34 28.19
N GLN A 146 -3.44 29.71 28.87
CA GLN A 146 -2.86 28.45 28.42
C GLN A 146 -3.87 27.30 28.37
N THR A 147 -4.90 27.31 29.22
CA THR A 147 -5.95 26.26 29.20
C THR A 147 -6.99 26.44 28.10
N GLN A 148 -6.97 27.54 27.35
CA GLN A 148 -7.91 27.80 26.26
C GLN A 148 -7.38 27.26 24.91
N ASP A 149 -8.24 26.59 24.16
CA ASP A 149 -7.96 26.12 22.80
C ASP A 149 -8.89 26.83 21.79
N PRO A 150 -8.41 27.83 21.04
CA PRO A 150 -9.23 28.57 20.10
C PRO A 150 -9.81 27.74 18.96
N ARG A 151 -9.26 26.55 18.67
CA ARG A 151 -9.86 25.63 17.70
C ARG A 151 -11.27 25.21 18.10
N LYS A 152 -11.60 25.26 19.40
CA LYS A 152 -12.91 24.87 19.93
C LYS A 152 -13.97 25.98 19.84
N TRP A 153 -13.58 27.24 19.64
CA TRP A 153 -14.50 28.37 19.80
C TRP A 153 -15.57 28.49 18.71
N ASN A 154 -15.31 27.97 17.50
CA ASN A 154 -16.22 28.08 16.34
C ASN A 154 -16.35 26.76 15.55
N LYS A 155 -16.26 25.61 16.23
CA LYS A 155 -16.43 24.30 15.55
C LYS A 155 -17.86 24.11 15.10
N LYS A 156 -18.04 23.59 13.89
CA LYS A 156 -19.33 23.16 13.36
C LYS A 156 -19.45 21.66 13.54
N ALA A 157 -20.58 21.22 14.08
CA ALA A 157 -20.93 19.81 14.18
C ALA A 157 -21.85 19.41 13.01
N PRO A 158 -21.77 18.16 12.51
CA PRO A 158 -22.81 17.59 11.66
C PRO A 158 -24.16 17.56 12.40
N THR A 159 -25.27 17.67 11.67
CA THR A 159 -26.62 17.55 12.24
C THR A 159 -26.86 16.18 12.87
N ASP A 160 -26.31 15.13 12.26
CA ASP A 160 -26.45 13.73 12.69
C ASP A 160 -25.36 13.31 13.69
N GLY A 161 -24.52 14.26 14.14
CA GLY A 161 -23.35 13.98 14.97
C GLY A 161 -22.37 13.03 14.28
N GLN A 162 -21.82 12.08 15.04
CA GLN A 162 -20.86 11.09 14.52
C GLN A 162 -21.44 10.21 13.40
N LYS A 163 -22.77 10.03 13.34
CA LYS A 163 -23.42 9.22 12.29
C LYS A 163 -23.21 9.77 10.88
N TYR A 164 -22.85 11.05 10.75
CA TYR A 164 -22.47 11.63 9.48
C TYR A 164 -21.31 10.85 8.82
N PHE A 165 -20.36 10.36 9.61
CA PHE A 165 -19.18 9.68 9.07
C PHE A 165 -19.42 8.20 8.75
N GLU A 166 -20.60 7.66 9.08
CA GLU A 166 -20.95 6.26 8.80
C GLU A 166 -21.01 5.97 7.28
N ASN A 167 -20.96 4.68 6.94
CA ASN A 167 -20.75 4.11 5.60
C ASN A 167 -19.29 4.19 5.11
N SER A 168 -18.50 5.12 5.66
CA SER A 168 -17.06 4.99 5.84
C SER A 168 -16.75 4.59 7.30
N LEU A 169 -15.51 4.18 7.59
CA LEU A 169 -15.00 4.00 8.95
C LEU A 169 -14.16 5.20 9.43
N ALA A 170 -14.02 6.23 8.61
CA ALA A 170 -13.35 7.46 8.97
C ALA A 170 -14.05 8.17 10.13
N SER A 171 -13.29 8.84 10.99
CA SER A 171 -13.87 9.65 12.06
C SER A 171 -13.00 10.85 12.42
N THR A 172 -13.61 11.82 13.09
CA THR A 172 -12.90 12.92 13.76
C THR A 172 -12.96 12.71 15.26
N ARG A 173 -11.89 13.09 15.98
CA ARG A 173 -11.77 12.83 17.43
C ARG A 173 -12.96 13.33 18.26
N ASP A 174 -13.54 14.46 17.86
CA ASP A 174 -14.65 15.09 18.57
C ASP A 174 -15.98 15.01 17.82
N GLY A 175 -16.04 14.27 16.70
CA GLY A 175 -17.23 14.16 15.86
C GLY A 175 -17.62 15.43 15.12
N ASN A 176 -16.80 16.49 15.14
CA ASN A 176 -17.06 17.75 14.48
C ASN A 176 -16.39 17.81 13.09
N PHE A 177 -16.83 18.77 12.26
CA PHE A 177 -16.18 19.07 10.99
C PHE A 177 -14.82 19.76 11.19
N ILE A 178 -13.90 19.51 10.25
CA ILE A 178 -12.63 20.20 10.14
C ILE A 178 -12.75 21.31 9.09
N PRO A 179 -12.35 22.57 9.39
CA PRO A 179 -12.47 23.66 8.43
C PRO A 179 -11.71 23.39 7.12
N LYS A 180 -12.34 23.61 5.96
CA LYS A 180 -11.72 23.36 4.64
C LYS A 180 -10.35 24.03 4.44
N ARG A 181 -10.17 25.25 4.97
CA ARG A 181 -8.88 25.99 4.91
C ARG A 181 -7.72 25.26 5.59
N VAL A 182 -8.01 24.38 6.55
CA VAL A 182 -7.01 23.58 7.25
C VAL A 182 -6.64 22.36 6.41
N LEU A 183 -7.64 21.73 5.82
CA LEU A 183 -7.45 20.55 4.96
C LEU A 183 -6.82 20.89 3.61
N MET A 184 -6.98 22.12 3.11
CA MET A 184 -6.50 22.55 1.78
C MET A 184 -5.29 23.48 1.86
N ASN A 185 -4.36 23.25 2.78
CA ASN A 185 -3.26 24.17 3.06
C ASN A 185 -1.94 23.81 2.32
N ASP A 186 -2.02 23.25 1.11
CA ASP A 186 -0.85 22.72 0.38
C ASP A 186 0.12 23.83 -0.04
N ASP A 187 -0.39 25.02 -0.39
CA ASP A 187 0.43 26.20 -0.72
C ASP A 187 1.31 26.67 0.44
N TYR A 188 0.90 26.41 1.69
CA TYR A 188 1.72 26.67 2.86
C TYR A 188 2.86 25.64 2.96
N CYS A 189 2.59 24.37 2.68
CA CYS A 189 3.58 23.28 2.69
C CYS A 189 4.66 23.50 1.62
N LYS A 190 4.23 23.85 0.39
CA LYS A 190 5.09 24.09 -0.78
C LYS A 190 6.25 25.07 -0.51
N LYS A 191 6.06 26.04 0.38
CA LYS A 191 7.08 27.04 0.75
C LYS A 191 8.36 26.45 1.37
N CYS A 192 8.27 25.24 1.94
CA CYS A 192 9.41 24.53 2.54
C CYS A 192 9.66 23.13 1.94
N HIS A 193 8.68 22.63 1.17
CA HIS A 193 8.60 21.27 0.63
C HIS A 193 8.25 21.29 -0.86
N GLN A 194 9.05 21.98 -1.65
CA GLN A 194 8.73 22.24 -3.05
C GLN A 194 8.83 20.96 -3.87
N ASP A 195 9.90 20.18 -3.69
CA ASP A 195 10.10 18.92 -4.44
C ASP A 195 8.99 17.90 -4.11
N VAL A 196 8.63 17.81 -2.82
CA VAL A 196 7.54 16.92 -2.34
C VAL A 196 6.17 17.38 -2.88
N TYR A 197 5.92 18.69 -2.94
CA TYR A 197 4.69 19.22 -3.52
C TYR A 197 4.60 18.88 -5.01
N ASP A 198 5.69 19.04 -5.76
CA ASP A 198 5.70 18.75 -7.20
C ASP A 198 5.46 17.26 -7.47
N ASP A 199 6.04 16.37 -6.65
CA ASP A 199 5.74 14.93 -6.69
C ASP A 199 4.24 14.65 -6.43
N TRP A 200 3.71 15.18 -5.33
CA TRP A 200 2.30 14.98 -4.93
C TRP A 200 1.33 15.55 -5.97
N PHE A 201 1.62 16.72 -6.52
CA PHE A 201 0.75 17.42 -7.46
C PHE A 201 0.44 16.55 -8.69
N HIS A 202 1.36 15.70 -9.14
CA HIS A 202 1.11 14.81 -10.28
C HIS A 202 0.54 13.43 -9.89
N SER A 203 0.44 13.13 -8.58
CA SER A 203 0.06 11.81 -8.05
C SER A 203 -1.44 11.48 -8.19
N ALA A 204 -1.77 10.19 -8.18
CA ALA A 204 -3.17 9.75 -8.11
C ALA A 204 -3.87 10.13 -6.79
N HIS A 205 -3.12 10.47 -5.73
CA HIS A 205 -3.67 10.98 -4.47
C HIS A 205 -4.18 12.41 -4.60
N HIS A 206 -3.45 13.29 -5.30
CA HIS A 206 -3.98 14.62 -5.63
C HIS A 206 -5.23 14.49 -6.51
N PHE A 207 -5.22 13.56 -7.46
CA PHE A 207 -6.33 13.27 -8.37
C PHE A 207 -7.23 12.12 -7.87
N SER A 208 -7.55 12.10 -6.58
CA SER A 208 -8.42 11.08 -6.00
C SER A 208 -9.91 11.46 -6.00
N SER A 209 -10.23 12.75 -6.05
CA SER A 209 -11.59 13.28 -5.87
C SER A 209 -12.25 13.56 -7.23
N PHE A 210 -13.22 14.46 -7.28
CA PHE A 210 -13.97 14.82 -8.49
C PHE A 210 -13.09 15.46 -9.58
N ASN A 211 -11.85 15.85 -9.27
CA ASN A 211 -10.81 16.22 -10.24
C ASN A 211 -10.30 15.06 -11.12
N ASN A 212 -10.75 13.84 -10.87
CA ASN A 212 -10.48 12.65 -11.66
C ASN A 212 -11.74 12.25 -12.44
N PRO A 213 -11.75 12.36 -13.78
CA PRO A 213 -12.96 12.10 -14.57
C PRO A 213 -13.45 10.66 -14.38
N ALA A 214 -12.57 9.67 -14.31
CA ALA A 214 -12.97 8.29 -14.06
C ALA A 214 -13.69 8.13 -12.71
N TYR A 215 -13.22 8.78 -11.65
CA TYR A 215 -13.87 8.73 -10.34
C TYR A 215 -15.18 9.52 -10.33
N LEU A 216 -15.19 10.73 -10.90
CA LEU A 216 -16.35 11.61 -11.02
C LEU A 216 -17.59 10.87 -11.55
N TYR A 217 -17.43 10.12 -12.66
CA TYR A 217 -18.55 9.38 -13.25
C TYR A 217 -19.03 8.23 -12.36
N ALA A 218 -18.12 7.47 -11.74
CA ALA A 218 -18.46 6.36 -10.86
C ALA A 218 -19.18 6.84 -9.58
N VAL A 219 -18.72 7.93 -8.96
CA VAL A 219 -19.35 8.48 -7.75
C VAL A 219 -20.68 9.15 -8.07
N ARG A 220 -20.83 9.84 -9.21
CA ARG A 220 -22.13 10.36 -9.67
C ARG A 220 -23.14 9.25 -9.91
N GLU A 221 -22.74 8.15 -10.56
CA GLU A 221 -23.60 6.98 -10.73
C GLU A 221 -24.04 6.43 -9.37
N THR A 222 -23.10 6.24 -8.44
CA THR A 222 -23.40 5.77 -7.09
C THR A 222 -24.37 6.69 -6.36
N ARG A 223 -24.15 8.03 -6.43
CA ARG A 223 -25.03 9.04 -5.83
C ARG A 223 -26.43 9.00 -6.45
N LYS A 224 -26.52 8.87 -7.77
CA LYS A 224 -27.80 8.75 -8.50
C LYS A 224 -28.58 7.51 -8.06
N VAL A 225 -27.95 6.33 -8.10
CA VAL A 225 -28.58 5.07 -7.69
C VAL A 225 -29.00 5.13 -6.21
N SER A 226 -28.17 5.69 -5.35
CA SER A 226 -28.50 5.86 -3.93
C SER A 226 -29.67 6.82 -3.74
N LEU A 227 -29.71 7.92 -4.47
CA LEU A 227 -30.82 8.89 -4.39
C LEU A 227 -32.14 8.26 -4.86
N GLU A 228 -32.13 7.55 -5.98
CA GLU A 228 -33.30 6.87 -6.53
C GLU A 228 -33.80 5.73 -5.61
N ARG A 229 -32.86 4.98 -4.99
CA ARG A 229 -33.17 3.81 -4.15
C ARG A 229 -33.50 4.17 -2.71
N ASP A 230 -32.77 5.10 -2.11
CA ASP A 230 -32.76 5.40 -0.67
C ASP A 230 -33.23 6.82 -0.33
N GLY A 231 -33.48 7.68 -1.32
CA GLY A 231 -33.90 9.07 -1.12
C GLY A 231 -32.80 10.00 -0.62
N ASN A 232 -31.55 9.55 -0.57
CA ASN A 232 -30.38 10.32 -0.15
C ASN A 232 -29.10 9.77 -0.79
N VAL A 233 -27.99 10.50 -0.67
CA VAL A 233 -26.69 10.13 -1.24
C VAL A 233 -25.72 9.49 -0.24
N HIS A 234 -26.17 9.15 0.97
CA HIS A 234 -25.27 8.77 2.07
C HIS A 234 -24.46 7.51 1.77
N ALA A 235 -24.95 6.59 0.93
CA ALA A 235 -24.16 5.43 0.54
C ALA A 235 -22.86 5.81 -0.20
N ALA A 236 -22.80 6.97 -0.85
CA ALA A 236 -21.57 7.49 -1.47
C ALA A 236 -20.51 7.95 -0.44
N ARG A 237 -20.86 8.12 0.85
CA ARG A 237 -19.89 8.40 1.92
C ARG A 237 -18.85 7.27 2.07
N PHE A 238 -19.19 6.05 1.64
CA PHE A 238 -18.25 4.94 1.50
C PHE A 238 -16.99 5.34 0.70
N CYS A 239 -17.18 6.07 -0.40
CA CYS A 239 -16.08 6.54 -1.23
C CYS A 239 -15.33 7.72 -0.57
N ALA A 240 -16.08 8.58 0.12
CA ALA A 240 -15.62 9.90 0.56
C ALA A 240 -14.49 9.87 1.60
N GLY A 241 -14.45 8.85 2.46
CA GLY A 241 -13.37 8.68 3.44
C GLY A 241 -11.99 8.44 2.80
N CYS A 242 -11.94 7.85 1.61
CA CYS A 242 -10.70 7.57 0.89
C CYS A 242 -10.44 8.58 -0.25
N HIS A 243 -11.48 8.95 -1.00
CA HIS A 243 -11.36 9.74 -2.24
C HIS A 243 -11.62 11.23 -2.05
N ASP A 244 -12.59 11.59 -1.21
CA ASP A 244 -13.11 12.95 -1.04
C ASP A 244 -12.97 13.49 0.41
N PRO A 245 -11.83 13.32 1.08
CA PRO A 245 -11.70 13.64 2.50
C PRO A 245 -11.96 15.13 2.79
N VAL A 246 -11.57 16.03 1.88
CA VAL A 246 -11.76 17.48 2.06
C VAL A 246 -13.25 17.88 2.10
N PRO A 247 -14.09 17.59 1.09
CA PRO A 247 -15.52 17.90 1.20
C PRO A 247 -16.21 17.06 2.27
N PHE A 248 -15.73 15.83 2.54
CA PHE A 248 -16.33 14.97 3.55
C PHE A 248 -16.17 15.54 4.96
N PHE A 249 -14.94 15.80 5.40
CA PHE A 249 -14.67 16.32 6.75
C PHE A 249 -15.04 17.78 6.94
N SER A 250 -15.22 18.56 5.87
CA SER A 250 -15.72 19.94 5.97
C SER A 250 -17.25 20.05 5.98
N GLY A 251 -17.96 18.95 5.74
CA GLY A 251 -19.42 18.89 5.67
C GLY A 251 -20.02 19.31 4.33
N ALA A 252 -19.20 19.53 3.31
CA ALA A 252 -19.67 19.94 1.98
C ALA A 252 -20.23 18.77 1.16
N PHE A 253 -19.75 17.54 1.37
CA PHE A 253 -20.04 16.37 0.53
C PHE A 253 -21.54 16.00 0.42
N ASP A 254 -22.28 16.17 1.52
CA ASP A 254 -23.71 15.88 1.59
C ASP A 254 -24.60 17.09 1.30
N ASN A 255 -24.02 18.24 0.97
CA ASN A 255 -24.81 19.38 0.53
C ASN A 255 -25.64 18.96 -0.71
N PRO A 256 -26.98 19.06 -0.67
CA PRO A 256 -27.83 18.71 -1.81
C PRO A 256 -27.53 19.53 -3.08
N HIS A 257 -26.90 20.69 -2.91
CA HIS A 257 -26.45 21.57 -3.98
C HIS A 257 -24.92 21.62 -4.07
N TYR A 258 -24.23 20.54 -3.70
CA TYR A 258 -22.79 20.45 -3.84
C TYR A 258 -22.40 20.53 -5.32
N ASP A 259 -21.56 21.51 -5.65
CA ASP A 259 -20.98 21.64 -6.99
C ASP A 259 -19.73 20.76 -7.06
N ASP A 260 -19.89 19.57 -7.63
CA ASP A 260 -18.82 18.57 -7.75
C ASP A 260 -17.78 18.90 -8.85
N VAL A 261 -17.96 19.99 -9.59
CA VAL A 261 -17.05 20.44 -10.64
C VAL A 261 -16.24 21.67 -10.21
N ASN A 262 -16.92 22.69 -9.68
CA ASN A 262 -16.31 24.00 -9.45
C ASN A 262 -16.02 24.30 -7.97
N ASP A 263 -16.59 23.55 -7.00
CA ASP A 263 -16.25 23.79 -5.60
C ASP A 263 -14.77 23.46 -5.40
N PRO A 264 -13.94 24.35 -4.82
CA PRO A 264 -12.54 24.05 -4.54
C PRO A 264 -12.31 22.74 -3.77
N THR A 265 -13.23 22.34 -2.88
CA THR A 265 -13.09 21.07 -2.14
C THR A 265 -13.21 19.85 -3.05
N SER A 266 -13.99 19.94 -4.13
CA SER A 266 -14.14 18.85 -5.12
C SER A 266 -12.84 18.58 -5.89
N GLN A 267 -11.95 19.58 -5.90
CA GLN A 267 -10.72 19.56 -6.69
C GLN A 267 -9.46 19.29 -5.85
N ALA A 268 -9.61 19.08 -4.54
CA ALA A 268 -8.49 18.99 -3.61
C ALA A 268 -7.83 17.60 -3.57
N GLY A 269 -8.63 16.53 -3.72
CA GLY A 269 -8.16 15.16 -3.52
C GLY A 269 -7.69 14.89 -2.09
N ILE A 270 -6.74 13.97 -1.96
CA ILE A 270 -5.98 13.74 -0.72
C ILE A 270 -4.83 14.75 -0.68
N THR A 271 -4.96 15.78 0.16
CA THR A 271 -3.97 16.85 0.33
C THR A 271 -2.83 16.45 1.27
N CYS A 272 -1.77 17.28 1.35
CA CYS A 272 -0.72 17.10 2.35
C CYS A 272 -1.31 17.07 3.76
N SER A 273 -2.22 18.01 4.06
CA SER A 273 -2.84 18.11 5.37
C SER A 273 -3.74 16.93 5.67
N VAL A 274 -4.47 16.36 4.71
CA VAL A 274 -5.30 15.17 4.97
C VAL A 274 -4.45 14.00 5.48
N CYS A 275 -3.40 13.60 4.74
CA CYS A 275 -2.56 12.48 5.17
C CYS A 275 -1.83 12.78 6.49
N HIS A 276 -1.26 13.98 6.63
CA HIS A 276 -0.44 14.33 7.79
C HIS A 276 -1.27 14.70 9.04
N ALA A 277 -2.58 14.90 8.91
CA ALA A 277 -3.51 15.14 10.02
C ALA A 277 -4.13 13.86 10.61
N ILE A 278 -3.93 12.70 9.95
CA ILE A 278 -4.35 11.42 10.51
C ILE A 278 -3.49 11.12 11.75
N THR A 279 -4.15 11.00 12.90
CA THR A 279 -3.49 10.80 14.18
C THR A 279 -3.34 9.33 14.53
N GLU A 280 -4.35 8.53 14.20
CA GLU A 280 -4.47 7.12 14.61
C GLU A 280 -5.05 6.29 13.46
N VAL A 281 -4.56 5.04 13.34
CA VAL A 281 -5.16 3.99 12.53
C VAL A 281 -5.94 3.13 13.51
N GLU A 282 -7.26 3.08 13.37
CA GLU A 282 -8.12 2.36 14.32
C GLU A 282 -8.04 0.85 14.07
N SER A 283 -7.99 0.44 12.80
CA SER A 283 -7.81 -0.97 12.45
C SER A 283 -7.33 -1.18 11.00
N THR A 284 -7.02 -2.43 10.68
CA THR A 284 -6.71 -2.90 9.32
C THR A 284 -7.96 -3.34 8.53
N ARG A 285 -9.18 -2.95 8.95
CA ARG A 285 -10.44 -3.30 8.23
C ARG A 285 -10.61 -2.57 6.89
N GLY A 286 -9.88 -1.46 6.71
CA GLY A 286 -9.97 -0.65 5.50
C GLY A 286 -11.09 0.39 5.54
N ASN A 287 -11.60 0.83 4.39
CA ASN A 287 -12.71 1.81 4.27
C ASN A 287 -12.50 3.13 5.06
N ALA A 288 -11.26 3.61 5.11
CA ALA A 288 -10.79 4.78 5.82
C ALA A 288 -10.87 4.68 7.36
N ASP A 289 -10.65 3.50 7.95
CA ASP A 289 -10.68 3.30 9.41
C ASP A 289 -9.51 4.00 10.15
N TYR A 290 -9.59 5.32 10.23
CA TYR A 290 -8.62 6.22 10.84
C TYR A 290 -9.31 7.39 11.56
N ILE A 291 -8.57 7.99 12.50
CA ILE A 291 -8.95 9.25 13.15
C ILE A 291 -8.14 10.39 12.54
N ILE A 292 -8.83 11.43 12.07
CA ILE A 292 -8.23 12.69 11.60
C ILE A 292 -8.57 13.84 12.56
N GLU A 293 -7.60 14.72 12.80
CA GLU A 293 -7.77 15.88 13.67
C GLU A 293 -7.22 17.16 13.05
N GLU A 294 -7.76 18.32 13.42
CA GLU A 294 -7.22 19.62 13.02
C GLU A 294 -5.79 19.82 13.59
N PRO A 295 -4.73 19.79 12.76
CA PRO A 295 -3.36 19.93 13.23
C PRO A 295 -3.13 21.31 13.84
N GLN A 296 -2.30 21.38 14.87
CA GLN A 296 -1.90 22.67 15.43
C GLN A 296 -0.81 23.32 14.57
N HIS A 297 -0.95 24.63 14.34
CA HIS A 297 0.01 25.42 13.58
C HIS A 297 0.63 26.53 14.42
N TYR A 298 1.84 26.95 14.03
CA TYR A 298 2.43 28.18 14.51
C TYR A 298 1.53 29.40 14.20
N PRO A 299 1.55 30.45 15.02
CA PRO A 299 0.80 31.68 14.77
C PRO A 299 1.02 32.21 13.35
N PHE A 300 -0.03 32.78 12.78
CA PHE A 300 -0.03 33.38 11.42
C PHE A 300 0.14 32.40 10.25
N ALA A 301 -0.02 31.09 10.45
CA ALA A 301 0.04 30.11 9.35
C ALA A 301 -0.95 30.43 8.21
N TYR A 302 -2.15 30.91 8.56
CA TYR A 302 -3.21 31.30 7.62
C TYR A 302 -3.26 32.82 7.36
N SER A 303 -2.23 33.57 7.72
CA SER A 303 -2.22 35.02 7.49
C SER A 303 -1.89 35.34 6.04
N GLU A 304 -2.71 36.20 5.42
CA GLU A 304 -2.45 36.77 4.09
C GLU A 304 -1.39 37.88 4.14
N ASN A 305 -1.13 38.47 5.32
CA ASN A 305 -0.08 39.47 5.48
C ASN A 305 1.31 38.82 5.35
N PHE A 306 2.08 39.28 4.36
CA PHE A 306 3.42 38.79 4.06
C PHE A 306 4.34 38.79 5.28
N LEU A 307 4.40 39.89 6.05
CA LEU A 307 5.31 40.00 7.20
C LEU A 307 4.95 38.99 8.30
N LEU A 308 3.66 38.82 8.60
CA LEU A 308 3.21 37.84 9.59
C LEU A 308 3.49 36.40 9.15
N GLN A 309 3.39 36.12 7.86
CA GLN A 309 3.75 34.81 7.31
C GLN A 309 5.26 34.55 7.34
N GLN A 310 6.10 35.58 7.12
CA GLN A 310 7.55 35.45 7.32
C GLN A 310 7.89 35.16 8.79
N ILE A 311 7.18 35.78 9.73
CA ILE A 311 7.33 35.50 11.16
C ILE A 311 6.96 34.04 11.45
N ASN A 312 5.85 33.55 10.91
CA ASN A 312 5.46 32.15 11.02
C ASN A 312 6.58 31.20 10.55
N MET A 313 7.08 31.41 9.32
CA MET A 313 8.13 30.56 8.75
C MET A 313 9.43 30.62 9.58
N LEU A 314 9.79 31.79 10.11
CA LEU A 314 10.92 31.93 11.01
C LEU A 314 10.72 31.09 12.28
N MET A 315 9.53 31.14 12.88
CA MET A 315 9.22 30.35 14.08
C MET A 315 9.30 28.85 13.82
N VAL A 316 8.76 28.37 12.69
CA VAL A 316 8.84 26.97 12.27
C VAL A 316 10.31 26.54 12.10
N LYS A 317 11.12 27.34 11.40
CA LYS A 317 12.55 27.03 11.17
C LYS A 317 13.40 27.08 12.45
N ALA A 318 13.05 27.97 13.38
CA ALA A 318 13.71 28.11 14.67
C ALA A 318 13.42 26.94 15.61
N LYS A 319 12.18 26.43 15.66
CA LYS A 319 11.79 25.29 16.49
C LYS A 319 10.99 24.21 15.71
N PRO A 320 11.60 23.50 14.75
CA PRO A 320 10.87 22.57 13.87
C PRO A 320 10.32 21.31 14.57
N ALA A 321 10.69 21.06 15.83
CA ALA A 321 10.28 19.87 16.58
C ALA A 321 8.75 19.76 16.71
N PHE A 322 8.07 20.87 16.97
CA PHE A 322 6.60 20.89 17.06
C PHE A 322 5.93 20.62 15.71
N HIS A 323 6.38 21.31 14.65
CA HIS A 323 5.89 21.05 13.31
C HIS A 323 6.06 19.57 12.92
N LYS A 324 7.20 18.96 13.27
CA LYS A 324 7.44 17.54 13.06
C LYS A 324 6.50 16.64 13.87
N SER A 325 6.21 16.95 15.14
CA SER A 325 5.28 16.15 15.96
C SER A 325 3.84 16.27 15.49
N GLU A 326 3.47 17.42 14.90
CA GLU A 326 2.15 17.63 14.33
C GLU A 326 1.98 16.96 12.97
N MET A 327 3.01 16.95 12.12
CA MET A 327 2.90 16.43 10.75
C MET A 327 3.39 14.99 10.58
N LEU A 328 4.26 14.46 11.45
CA LEU A 328 4.84 13.12 11.28
C LEU A 328 4.48 12.20 12.46
N LYS A 329 3.21 11.80 12.52
CA LYS A 329 2.71 10.84 13.50
C LYS A 329 3.33 9.45 13.27
N PRO A 330 3.45 8.61 14.32
CA PRO A 330 4.02 7.26 14.17
C PRO A 330 3.29 6.39 13.13
N ALA A 331 1.96 6.51 13.05
CA ALA A 331 1.13 5.74 12.14
C ALA A 331 1.58 5.84 10.66
N LEU A 332 2.02 7.01 10.19
CA LEU A 332 2.43 7.21 8.78
C LEU A 332 3.64 6.37 8.33
N LYS A 333 4.32 5.68 9.25
CA LYS A 333 5.53 4.90 8.95
C LYS A 333 5.28 3.40 8.87
N SER A 334 4.03 2.96 8.87
CA SER A 334 3.66 1.55 8.88
C SER A 334 2.78 1.20 7.67
N ALA A 335 2.73 -0.08 7.30
CA ALA A 335 1.89 -0.55 6.21
C ALA A 335 0.38 -0.43 6.54
N GLU A 336 0.02 -0.49 7.83
CA GLU A 336 -1.35 -0.35 8.32
C GLU A 336 -1.94 1.01 7.95
N PHE A 337 -1.12 2.07 7.87
CA PHE A 337 -1.60 3.38 7.41
C PHE A 337 -2.16 3.32 6.00
N CYS A 338 -1.44 2.70 5.07
CA CYS A 338 -1.92 2.52 3.69
C CYS A 338 -3.13 1.58 3.64
N SER A 339 -3.22 0.61 4.56
CA SER A 339 -4.34 -0.34 4.63
C SER A 339 -5.70 0.33 4.80
N THR A 340 -5.74 1.50 5.45
CA THR A 340 -6.98 2.25 5.67
C THR A 340 -7.70 2.56 4.37
N CYS A 341 -6.97 2.85 3.28
CA CYS A 341 -7.55 3.10 1.96
C CYS A 341 -7.33 1.95 0.95
N HIS A 342 -6.29 1.12 1.13
CA HIS A 342 -5.92 0.05 0.19
C HIS A 342 -6.42 -1.35 0.57
N LYS A 343 -7.19 -1.46 1.66
CA LYS A 343 -8.08 -2.59 1.96
C LYS A 343 -9.51 -2.05 1.98
N VAL A 344 -10.43 -2.77 1.33
CA VAL A 344 -11.79 -2.30 1.08
C VAL A 344 -12.77 -3.47 1.25
N HIS A 345 -13.92 -3.16 1.81
CA HIS A 345 -15.10 -4.02 1.79
C HIS A 345 -16.34 -3.21 1.43
N LEU A 346 -17.30 -3.81 0.76
CA LEU A 346 -18.54 -3.15 0.39
C LEU A 346 -19.56 -3.34 1.52
N PRO A 347 -20.03 -2.25 2.16
CA PRO A 347 -21.03 -2.33 3.21
C PRO A 347 -22.45 -2.58 2.66
N GLY A 348 -23.32 -3.14 3.51
CA GLY A 348 -24.69 -3.49 3.12
C GLY A 348 -25.58 -2.30 2.78
N ASN A 349 -25.31 -1.13 3.36
CA ASN A 349 -25.98 0.12 2.98
C ASN A 349 -25.72 0.53 1.52
N LEU A 350 -24.56 0.16 0.96
CA LEU A 350 -24.14 0.44 -0.40
C LEU A 350 -24.76 -0.60 -1.34
N THR A 351 -24.57 -1.89 -1.06
CA THR A 351 -24.93 -2.98 -1.98
C THR A 351 -26.36 -3.49 -1.84
N LYS A 352 -26.99 -3.28 -0.68
CA LYS A 352 -28.28 -3.89 -0.27
C LYS A 352 -28.29 -5.42 -0.40
N TYR A 353 -27.13 -6.04 -0.23
CA TYR A 353 -26.95 -7.48 -0.34
C TYR A 353 -26.50 -8.11 0.98
N LYS A 354 -25.23 -7.91 1.37
CA LYS A 354 -24.68 -8.33 2.66
C LYS A 354 -24.08 -7.14 3.38
N ASP A 355 -24.06 -7.20 4.71
CA ASP A 355 -23.43 -6.18 5.56
C ASP A 355 -21.92 -6.02 5.28
N TRP A 356 -21.32 -7.02 4.66
CA TRP A 356 -19.92 -7.04 4.26
C TRP A 356 -19.73 -7.93 3.04
N VAL A 357 -19.07 -7.41 2.01
CA VAL A 357 -18.55 -8.16 0.86
C VAL A 357 -17.12 -7.70 0.64
N ARG A 358 -16.16 -8.62 0.51
CA ARG A 358 -14.77 -8.23 0.28
C ARG A 358 -14.63 -7.49 -1.05
N GLY A 359 -14.03 -6.30 -1.00
CA GLY A 359 -13.58 -5.56 -2.17
C GLY A 359 -12.08 -5.76 -2.41
N GLN A 360 -11.40 -4.69 -2.81
CA GLN A 360 -9.95 -4.71 -3.06
C GLN A 360 -9.17 -4.93 -1.76
N ASN A 361 -8.09 -5.73 -1.79
CA ASN A 361 -7.31 -6.06 -0.59
C ASN A 361 -5.81 -6.18 -0.85
N HIS A 362 -5.12 -5.03 -0.89
CA HIS A 362 -3.66 -5.00 -1.10
C HIS A 362 -2.91 -5.38 0.16
N TYR A 363 -3.41 -4.93 1.32
CA TYR A 363 -2.71 -5.07 2.58
C TYR A 363 -2.53 -6.52 2.98
N ASP A 364 -3.57 -7.35 2.98
CA ASP A 364 -3.43 -8.76 3.42
C ASP A 364 -2.57 -9.56 2.44
N SER A 365 -2.70 -9.27 1.14
CA SER A 365 -1.85 -9.85 0.10
C SER A 365 -0.38 -9.50 0.31
N TYR A 366 -0.10 -8.27 0.71
CA TYR A 366 1.25 -7.81 1.01
C TYR A 366 1.77 -8.44 2.29
N LEU A 367 1.00 -8.37 3.38
CA LEU A 367 1.31 -8.91 4.68
C LEU A 367 1.72 -10.38 4.55
N LEU A 368 0.92 -11.20 3.87
CA LEU A 368 1.20 -12.63 3.69
C LEU A 368 2.22 -12.96 2.59
N SER A 369 2.97 -11.98 2.08
CA SER A 369 3.98 -12.20 1.06
C SER A 369 5.38 -12.43 1.65
N GLY A 370 6.23 -13.09 0.87
CA GLY A 370 7.66 -13.20 1.18
C GLY A 370 8.38 -11.86 1.04
N VAL A 371 7.81 -10.93 0.26
CA VAL A 371 8.34 -9.57 0.07
C VAL A 371 8.24 -8.76 1.37
N ALA A 372 7.10 -8.85 2.05
CA ALA A 372 6.89 -8.22 3.36
C ALA A 372 7.74 -8.88 4.47
N GLY A 373 8.19 -10.12 4.24
CA GLY A 373 8.94 -10.89 5.21
C GLY A 373 8.08 -11.55 6.29
N HIS A 374 6.75 -11.60 6.10
CA HIS A 374 5.85 -12.25 7.05
C HIS A 374 5.19 -13.52 6.49
N GLY A 375 5.15 -13.75 5.17
CA GLY A 375 4.51 -14.92 4.60
C GLY A 375 5.40 -16.17 4.51
N ALA A 376 5.23 -17.14 5.40
CA ALA A 376 6.02 -18.38 5.47
C ALA A 376 5.77 -19.37 4.31
N ARG A 377 4.73 -19.11 3.52
CA ARG A 377 4.26 -20.00 2.45
C ARG A 377 4.78 -19.62 1.07
N SER A 378 5.58 -18.58 0.97
CA SER A 378 6.03 -18.00 -0.30
C SER A 378 6.94 -18.96 -1.07
N PHE A 379 6.84 -18.95 -2.40
CA PHE A 379 7.72 -19.72 -3.28
C PHE A 379 9.11 -19.11 -3.38
N TYR A 380 9.21 -17.78 -3.30
CA TYR A 380 10.47 -17.05 -3.32
C TYR A 380 10.50 -15.99 -2.21
N TYR A 381 11.70 -15.69 -1.73
CA TYR A 381 11.95 -14.71 -0.68
C TYR A 381 13.05 -13.73 -1.12
N PRO A 382 12.89 -12.41 -0.93
CA PRO A 382 13.93 -11.44 -1.25
C PRO A 382 15.10 -11.56 -0.27
N GLU A 383 16.28 -11.09 -0.64
CA GLU A 383 17.42 -11.04 0.28
C GLU A 383 17.10 -10.27 1.57
N LYS A 384 16.24 -9.25 1.46
CA LYS A 384 15.78 -8.43 2.58
C LYS A 384 14.32 -8.06 2.38
N ALA A 385 13.52 -8.17 3.43
CA ALA A 385 12.12 -7.76 3.41
C ALA A 385 11.97 -6.25 3.17
N GLN A 386 10.93 -5.90 2.44
CA GLN A 386 10.34 -4.56 2.43
C GLN A 386 9.32 -4.55 3.55
N THR A 387 9.52 -3.76 4.61
CA THR A 387 8.68 -3.82 5.81
C THR A 387 7.47 -2.89 5.75
N ASP A 388 7.40 -2.02 4.75
CA ASP A 388 6.26 -1.13 4.48
C ASP A 388 6.06 -0.90 2.96
N CYS A 389 4.96 -0.23 2.62
CA CYS A 389 4.64 0.13 1.25
C CYS A 389 5.57 1.22 0.68
N ASN A 390 6.22 2.01 1.56
CA ASN A 390 6.99 3.20 1.19
C ASN A 390 8.27 2.84 0.45
N GLY A 391 8.84 1.65 0.70
CA GLY A 391 10.01 1.16 -0.02
C GLY A 391 9.81 1.12 -1.55
N CYS A 392 8.61 0.78 -2.02
CA CYS A 392 8.28 0.70 -3.44
C CYS A 392 7.47 1.90 -3.94
N HIS A 393 6.50 2.38 -3.16
CA HIS A 393 5.58 3.45 -3.55
C HIS A 393 5.98 4.83 -3.06
N MET A 394 7.06 4.99 -2.29
CA MET A 394 7.63 6.29 -1.96
C MET A 394 9.16 6.25 -2.08
N PRO A 395 9.71 5.88 -3.25
CA PRO A 395 11.15 5.71 -3.42
C PRO A 395 11.90 7.01 -3.12
N TYR A 396 13.17 6.90 -2.77
CA TYR A 396 13.97 8.09 -2.48
C TYR A 396 14.18 8.96 -3.73
N ARG A 397 14.01 10.28 -3.56
CA ARG A 397 14.29 11.32 -4.55
C ARG A 397 15.32 12.29 -3.99
N GLU A 398 16.35 12.62 -4.78
CA GLU A 398 17.32 13.67 -4.42
C GLU A 398 16.60 15.02 -4.28
N SER A 399 16.87 15.74 -3.19
CA SER A 399 16.14 16.98 -2.88
C SER A 399 16.96 17.92 -2.00
N ASN A 400 16.73 19.21 -2.17
CA ASN A 400 17.27 20.27 -1.33
C ASN A 400 16.25 20.85 -0.34
N ASP A 401 15.06 20.24 -0.24
CA ASP A 401 14.03 20.64 0.73
C ASP A 401 14.58 20.58 2.17
N LEU A 402 14.00 21.42 3.05
CA LEU A 402 14.48 21.58 4.43
C LEU A 402 14.42 20.28 5.27
N ALA A 403 13.55 19.34 4.87
CA ALA A 403 13.38 18.05 5.55
C ALA A 403 14.18 16.90 4.91
N SER A 404 14.96 17.17 3.86
CA SER A 404 15.83 16.17 3.24
C SER A 404 16.84 15.61 4.24
N LYS A 405 17.19 14.34 4.06
CA LYS A 405 18.15 13.62 4.91
C LYS A 405 19.17 12.88 4.03
N PRO A 406 20.41 12.67 4.51
CA PRO A 406 21.36 11.83 3.79
C PRO A 406 20.80 10.43 3.55
N HIS A 407 20.85 9.97 2.30
CA HIS A 407 20.52 8.61 1.92
C HIS A 407 21.48 7.64 2.62
N PRO A 408 21.00 6.51 3.16
CA PRO A 408 21.84 5.57 3.91
C PRO A 408 23.05 5.05 3.11
N GLU A 409 22.90 4.90 1.79
CA GLU A 409 23.92 4.29 0.93
C GLU A 409 24.75 5.31 0.13
N THR A 410 24.15 6.42 -0.31
CA THR A 410 24.82 7.37 -1.23
C THR A 410 25.27 8.64 -0.50
N GLY A 411 24.78 8.89 0.71
CA GLY A 411 25.07 10.11 1.49
C GLY A 411 24.45 11.39 0.94
N LYS A 412 23.85 11.36 -0.26
CA LYS A 412 23.16 12.52 -0.86
C LYS A 412 21.86 12.84 -0.11
N ASN A 413 21.47 14.11 -0.07
CA ASN A 413 20.21 14.50 0.56
C ASN A 413 19.02 14.04 -0.27
N VAL A 414 18.12 13.31 0.36
CA VAL A 414 16.92 12.74 -0.25
C VAL A 414 15.67 13.01 0.59
N VAL A 415 14.52 13.00 -0.07
CA VAL A 415 13.18 12.89 0.51
C VAL A 415 12.50 11.63 -0.01
N HIS A 416 11.38 11.24 0.59
CA HIS A 416 10.50 10.25 -0.01
C HIS A 416 9.72 10.92 -1.17
N ASN A 417 9.68 10.26 -2.31
CA ASN A 417 8.90 10.71 -3.45
C ASN A 417 7.40 10.55 -3.15
N HIS A 418 6.63 11.62 -3.31
CA HIS A 418 5.18 11.64 -3.06
C HIS A 418 4.34 11.52 -4.36
N PHE A 419 4.93 11.02 -5.43
CA PHE A 419 4.22 10.68 -6.68
C PHE A 419 3.38 9.42 -6.54
N PHE A 420 3.76 8.53 -5.60
CA PHE A 420 3.13 7.23 -5.37
C PHE A 420 3.03 6.40 -6.65
N PRO A 421 4.17 6.05 -7.28
CA PRO A 421 4.16 5.36 -8.57
C PRO A 421 3.31 4.09 -8.49
N GLY A 422 2.48 3.91 -9.52
CA GLY A 422 1.61 2.76 -9.73
C GLY A 422 1.21 2.67 -11.19
N GLY A 423 0.29 1.76 -11.54
CA GLY A 423 -0.11 1.55 -12.93
C GLY A 423 -1.00 2.64 -13.55
N ASN A 424 -1.18 3.81 -12.93
CA ASN A 424 -2.13 4.80 -13.46
C ASN A 424 -1.53 5.68 -14.55
N THR A 425 -1.60 5.20 -15.79
CA THR A 425 -1.18 5.96 -16.99
C THR A 425 -2.29 6.84 -17.57
N ALA A 426 -3.55 6.65 -17.17
CA ALA A 426 -4.68 7.39 -17.72
C ALA A 426 -4.75 8.85 -17.24
N LEU A 427 -4.55 9.08 -15.93
CA LEU A 427 -4.59 10.44 -15.38
C LEU A 427 -3.55 11.38 -16.01
N PRO A 428 -2.25 11.03 -16.09
CA PRO A 428 -1.29 11.90 -16.77
C PRO A 428 -1.55 12.02 -18.28
N PHE A 429 -2.05 10.96 -18.93
CA PHE A 429 -2.44 11.02 -20.35
C PHE A 429 -3.52 12.07 -20.61
N TRP A 430 -4.61 12.04 -19.84
CA TRP A 430 -5.71 12.98 -20.00
C TRP A 430 -5.32 14.45 -19.76
N ARG A 431 -4.24 14.68 -19.00
CA ARG A 431 -3.67 16.02 -18.77
C ARG A 431 -2.60 16.43 -19.78
N GLY A 432 -2.13 15.52 -20.64
CA GLY A 432 -1.02 15.77 -21.56
C GLY A 432 0.37 15.75 -20.90
N ASP A 433 0.49 15.13 -19.72
CA ASP A 433 1.74 15.09 -18.93
C ASP A 433 2.63 13.91 -19.36
N HIS A 434 3.29 13.99 -20.53
CA HIS A 434 4.07 12.88 -21.09
C HIS A 434 5.18 12.35 -20.17
N GLU A 435 5.92 13.24 -19.48
CA GLU A 435 6.98 12.84 -18.53
C GLU A 435 6.42 12.02 -17.35
N VAL A 436 5.19 12.33 -16.92
CA VAL A 436 4.52 11.64 -15.80
C VAL A 436 4.00 10.28 -16.26
N ILE A 437 3.59 10.14 -17.54
CA ILE A 437 3.27 8.83 -18.12
C ILE A 437 4.50 7.92 -18.05
N GLU A 438 5.68 8.41 -18.44
CA GLU A 438 6.91 7.61 -18.39
C GLU A 438 7.24 7.15 -16.96
N GLN A 439 7.08 8.03 -15.97
CA GLN A 439 7.24 7.67 -14.55
C GLN A 439 6.25 6.59 -14.09
N ALA A 440 4.97 6.71 -14.48
CA ALA A 440 3.95 5.68 -14.20
C ALA A 440 4.23 4.35 -14.92
N GLN A 441 4.80 4.39 -16.12
CA GLN A 441 5.20 3.19 -16.85
C GLN A 441 6.45 2.53 -16.27
N ALA A 442 7.36 3.30 -15.66
CA ALA A 442 8.62 2.78 -15.14
C ALA A 442 8.42 1.72 -14.04
N ILE A 443 7.40 1.85 -13.19
CA ILE A 443 7.10 0.84 -12.16
C ILE A 443 6.46 -0.43 -12.73
N LEU A 444 5.78 -0.32 -13.88
CA LEU A 444 5.18 -1.46 -14.58
C LEU A 444 6.23 -2.30 -15.32
N LYS A 445 7.25 -1.66 -15.91
CA LYS A 445 8.30 -2.36 -16.66
C LYS A 445 9.05 -3.36 -15.77
N ASP A 446 9.17 -4.59 -16.25
CA ASP A 446 9.84 -5.70 -15.55
C ASP A 446 9.28 -6.00 -14.15
N CYS A 447 8.06 -5.55 -13.82
CA CYS A 447 7.38 -5.97 -12.59
C CYS A 447 6.96 -7.45 -12.66
N ALA A 448 6.82 -7.96 -13.89
CA ALA A 448 6.65 -9.36 -14.23
C ALA A 448 7.57 -9.73 -15.41
N ARG A 449 7.72 -11.03 -15.69
CA ARG A 449 8.30 -11.56 -16.92
C ARG A 449 7.32 -12.51 -17.61
N VAL A 450 7.48 -12.67 -18.92
CA VAL A 450 6.82 -13.71 -19.71
C VAL A 450 7.88 -14.64 -20.29
N ASP A 451 7.55 -15.92 -20.41
CA ASP A 451 8.43 -16.95 -20.96
C ASP A 451 7.64 -17.88 -21.88
N ILE A 452 8.14 -18.11 -23.11
CA ILE A 452 7.73 -19.23 -23.95
C ILE A 452 8.52 -20.44 -23.47
N PHE A 453 7.93 -21.17 -22.52
CA PHE A 453 8.61 -22.20 -21.75
C PHE A 453 8.83 -23.48 -22.56
N GLY A 454 7.79 -23.96 -23.24
CA GLY A 454 7.75 -25.30 -23.83
C GLY A 454 6.80 -25.39 -25.03
N VAL A 455 6.91 -26.49 -25.78
CA VAL A 455 5.87 -26.88 -26.74
C VAL A 455 5.42 -28.31 -26.47
N ARG A 456 4.13 -28.60 -26.63
CA ARG A 456 3.60 -29.97 -26.65
C ARG A 456 3.16 -30.38 -28.03
N LYS A 457 3.53 -31.59 -28.45
CA LYS A 457 3.06 -32.17 -29.72
C LYS A 457 1.56 -32.50 -29.65
N GLY A 458 0.87 -32.39 -30.77
CA GLY A 458 -0.55 -32.75 -30.89
C GLY A 458 -1.54 -31.67 -30.43
N GLY A 459 -1.05 -30.56 -29.86
CA GLY A 459 -1.90 -29.44 -29.44
C GLY A 459 -2.78 -29.74 -28.22
N THR A 460 -2.41 -30.73 -27.40
CA THR A 460 -3.13 -31.10 -26.17
C THR A 460 -2.19 -31.14 -24.96
N LEU A 461 -2.76 -31.18 -23.75
CA LEU A 461 -2.00 -31.20 -22.49
C LEU A 461 -1.32 -32.55 -22.21
N GLU A 462 -1.82 -33.63 -22.81
CA GLU A 462 -1.25 -34.98 -22.73
C GLU A 462 -0.11 -35.17 -23.73
N GLY A 463 0.06 -34.23 -24.67
CA GLY A 463 1.13 -34.24 -25.65
C GLY A 463 2.52 -34.25 -25.02
N GLU A 464 3.48 -34.86 -25.73
CA GLU A 464 4.90 -34.88 -25.36
C GLU A 464 5.41 -33.45 -25.20
N LEU A 465 5.87 -33.10 -23.99
CA LEU A 465 6.44 -31.79 -23.67
C LEU A 465 7.91 -31.72 -24.08
N ILE A 466 8.23 -30.76 -24.95
CA ILE A 466 9.59 -30.36 -25.29
C ILE A 466 9.87 -29.04 -24.57
N ALA A 467 10.63 -29.12 -23.47
CA ALA A 467 10.97 -27.98 -22.63
C ALA A 467 12.27 -28.24 -21.85
N PRO A 468 12.97 -27.20 -21.37
CA PRO A 468 12.70 -25.79 -21.66
C PRO A 468 13.18 -25.43 -23.07
N LEU A 469 12.50 -24.51 -23.75
CA LEU A 469 12.95 -24.00 -25.06
C LEU A 469 14.15 -23.08 -24.88
N ARG A 470 15.18 -23.24 -25.71
CA ARG A 470 16.51 -22.60 -25.66
C ARG A 470 17.44 -23.22 -24.60
N PRO A 471 18.74 -23.43 -24.94
CA PRO A 471 19.42 -22.98 -26.16
C PRO A 471 19.00 -23.77 -27.42
N GLU A 472 18.47 -24.98 -27.25
CA GLU A 472 17.95 -25.80 -28.35
C GLU A 472 16.44 -25.60 -28.52
N VAL A 473 15.98 -25.71 -29.77
CA VAL A 473 14.56 -25.56 -30.13
C VAL A 473 14.13 -26.68 -31.09
N PRO A 474 12.91 -27.22 -30.96
CA PRO A 474 12.40 -28.23 -31.88
C PRO A 474 12.03 -27.61 -33.22
N ALA A 475 12.08 -28.41 -34.30
CA ALA A 475 11.42 -28.03 -35.54
C ALA A 475 9.94 -28.40 -35.49
N LEU A 476 9.09 -27.46 -35.87
CA LEU A 476 7.64 -27.71 -35.99
C LEU A 476 7.33 -28.28 -37.38
N GLU A 477 6.43 -29.23 -37.46
CA GLU A 477 6.07 -29.90 -38.72
C GLU A 477 4.85 -29.24 -39.38
N ALA A 478 4.91 -29.05 -40.69
CA ALA A 478 3.81 -28.51 -41.48
C ALA A 478 2.54 -29.36 -41.33
N GLY A 479 1.41 -28.71 -41.08
CA GLY A 479 0.11 -29.38 -40.89
C GLY A 479 -0.12 -30.02 -39.52
N GLN A 480 0.83 -29.92 -38.58
CA GLN A 480 0.67 -30.44 -37.22
C GLN A 480 0.22 -29.36 -36.23
N ALA A 481 -0.43 -29.80 -35.15
CA ALA A 481 -0.85 -28.93 -34.05
C ALA A 481 0.14 -28.99 -32.88
N TYR A 482 0.40 -27.83 -32.28
CA TYR A 482 1.26 -27.69 -31.11
C TYR A 482 0.60 -26.84 -30.03
N LEU A 483 0.86 -27.18 -28.78
CA LEU A 483 0.48 -26.35 -27.63
C LEU A 483 1.72 -25.59 -27.17
N LEU A 484 1.68 -24.26 -27.25
CA LEU A 484 2.70 -23.39 -26.69
C LEU A 484 2.43 -23.21 -25.19
N GLU A 485 3.40 -23.60 -24.38
CA GLU A 485 3.37 -23.44 -22.93
C GLU A 485 4.01 -22.10 -22.57
N THR A 486 3.20 -21.15 -22.10
CA THR A 486 3.69 -19.83 -21.70
C THR A 486 3.51 -19.60 -20.21
N VAL A 487 4.41 -18.83 -19.60
CA VAL A 487 4.39 -18.54 -18.16
C VAL A 487 4.51 -17.05 -17.93
N ILE A 488 3.60 -16.49 -17.13
CA ILE A 488 3.71 -15.15 -16.54
C ILE A 488 4.27 -15.29 -15.13
N ARG A 489 5.25 -14.47 -14.74
CA ARG A 489 5.89 -14.55 -13.42
C ARG A 489 6.09 -13.18 -12.77
N THR A 490 5.59 -12.97 -11.55
CA THR A 490 5.69 -11.70 -10.78
C THR A 490 7.04 -11.47 -10.08
N LEU A 491 7.80 -10.44 -10.45
CA LEU A 491 9.17 -10.27 -9.96
C LEU A 491 9.30 -9.26 -8.82
N LYS A 492 8.74 -8.06 -9.00
CA LYS A 492 8.96 -6.91 -8.11
C LYS A 492 7.68 -6.46 -7.38
N VAL A 493 6.72 -7.37 -7.25
CA VAL A 493 5.39 -7.06 -6.69
C VAL A 493 5.25 -7.68 -5.31
N GLY A 494 4.92 -6.86 -4.32
CA GLY A 494 4.67 -7.30 -2.94
C GLY A 494 3.25 -7.76 -2.67
N HIS A 495 2.32 -7.49 -3.58
CA HIS A 495 0.91 -7.90 -3.53
C HIS A 495 0.50 -8.57 -4.85
N HIS A 496 -0.77 -8.94 -5.02
CA HIS A 496 -1.25 -9.55 -6.26
C HIS A 496 -1.05 -8.64 -7.48
N LEU A 497 -0.85 -9.24 -8.66
CA LEU A 497 -0.81 -8.56 -9.97
C LEU A 497 -1.96 -9.08 -10.85
N THR A 498 -2.86 -8.27 -11.38
CA THR A 498 -3.02 -6.83 -11.11
C THR A 498 -3.71 -6.59 -9.77
N GLN A 499 -3.68 -5.35 -9.29
CA GLN A 499 -4.49 -4.95 -8.15
C GLN A 499 -5.01 -3.51 -8.32
N GLY A 500 -5.74 -3.01 -7.34
CA GLY A 500 -6.51 -1.78 -7.43
C GLY A 500 -7.80 -2.06 -8.16
N THR A 501 -8.07 -1.27 -9.20
CA THR A 501 -9.25 -1.37 -10.07
C THR A 501 -9.13 -2.55 -11.04
N VAL A 502 -8.95 -3.76 -10.51
CA VAL A 502 -8.64 -5.00 -11.24
C VAL A 502 -9.74 -5.42 -12.21
N ASP A 503 -10.97 -4.97 -11.97
CA ASP A 503 -12.14 -5.16 -12.82
C ASP A 503 -12.13 -4.30 -14.10
N SER A 504 -11.43 -3.16 -14.06
CA SER A 504 -11.35 -2.20 -15.19
C SER A 504 -9.96 -2.07 -15.80
N ASN A 505 -8.90 -2.46 -15.07
CA ASN A 505 -7.55 -2.55 -15.60
C ASN A 505 -7.53 -3.62 -16.69
N GLU A 506 -6.91 -3.32 -17.81
CA GLU A 506 -6.77 -4.26 -18.91
C GLU A 506 -5.31 -4.73 -18.94
N LEU A 507 -5.03 -5.86 -18.28
CA LEU A 507 -3.76 -6.59 -18.37
C LEU A 507 -4.01 -7.88 -19.15
N TRP A 508 -3.38 -8.06 -20.31
CA TRP A 508 -3.61 -9.23 -21.15
C TRP A 508 -2.33 -9.73 -21.80
N LEU A 509 -2.34 -11.01 -22.17
CA LEU A 509 -1.32 -11.60 -23.02
C LEU A 509 -1.70 -11.43 -24.50
N GLU A 510 -0.78 -10.86 -25.26
CA GLU A 510 -0.78 -10.87 -26.73
C GLU A 510 0.28 -11.85 -27.21
N ILE A 511 -0.11 -12.85 -27.99
CA ILE A 511 0.80 -13.80 -28.62
C ILE A 511 0.55 -13.82 -30.12
N GLU A 512 1.63 -13.69 -30.90
CA GLU A 512 1.59 -13.62 -32.35
C GLU A 512 2.62 -14.61 -32.92
N ALA A 513 2.18 -15.42 -33.88
CA ALA A 513 3.03 -16.31 -34.67
C ALA A 513 3.08 -15.81 -36.13
N LYS A 514 4.29 -15.59 -36.64
CA LYS A 514 4.58 -15.11 -38.00
C LYS A 514 5.52 -16.05 -38.73
N SER A 515 5.36 -16.18 -40.04
CA SER A 515 6.32 -16.85 -40.93
C SER A 515 6.48 -16.04 -42.21
N ALA A 516 7.73 -15.69 -42.55
CA ALA A 516 8.05 -14.77 -43.65
C ALA A 516 7.20 -13.47 -43.66
N GLY A 517 6.88 -12.94 -42.47
CA GLY A 517 6.05 -11.74 -42.29
C GLY A 517 4.53 -11.98 -42.34
N ARG A 518 4.06 -13.17 -42.78
CA ARG A 518 2.64 -13.57 -42.72
C ARG A 518 2.27 -13.96 -41.29
N VAL A 519 1.23 -13.34 -40.73
CA VAL A 519 0.62 -13.78 -39.45
C VAL A 519 -0.11 -15.09 -39.70
N ILE A 520 0.29 -16.15 -38.97
CA ILE A 520 -0.32 -17.48 -39.04
C ILE A 520 -1.14 -17.83 -37.80
N GLY A 521 -0.99 -17.05 -36.72
CA GLY A 521 -1.81 -17.16 -35.52
C GLY A 521 -1.65 -15.94 -34.61
N ILE A 522 -2.72 -15.54 -33.94
CA ILE A 522 -2.76 -14.45 -32.97
C ILE A 522 -3.79 -14.72 -31.87
N SER A 523 -3.47 -14.32 -30.64
CA SER A 523 -4.40 -14.13 -29.53
C SER A 523 -4.01 -12.85 -28.79
N GLY A 524 -4.96 -12.11 -28.20
CA GLY A 524 -4.66 -10.79 -27.62
C GLY A 524 -4.62 -9.64 -28.62
N GLY A 525 -5.05 -9.89 -29.87
CA GLY A 525 -5.19 -8.87 -30.89
C GLY A 525 -6.24 -7.82 -30.51
N ARG A 526 -6.22 -6.67 -31.21
CA ARG A 526 -7.14 -5.55 -30.95
C ARG A 526 -7.90 -5.16 -32.21
N THR A 527 -9.15 -4.77 -32.03
CA THR A 527 -9.95 -4.12 -33.08
C THR A 527 -9.43 -2.72 -33.40
N GLN A 528 -9.94 -2.11 -34.48
CA GLN A 528 -9.52 -0.76 -34.89
C GLN A 528 -9.88 0.32 -33.84
N ASP A 529 -10.99 0.15 -33.13
CA ASP A 529 -11.40 1.00 -32.01
C ASP A 529 -10.61 0.73 -30.71
N GLY A 530 -9.70 -0.23 -30.76
CA GLY A 530 -8.77 -0.52 -29.69
C GLY A 530 -9.33 -1.44 -28.62
N GLN A 531 -10.47 -2.10 -28.80
CA GLN A 531 -10.94 -3.17 -27.92
C GLN A 531 -10.02 -4.39 -28.03
N VAL A 532 -9.57 -4.93 -26.90
CA VAL A 532 -8.83 -6.20 -26.88
C VAL A 532 -9.81 -7.34 -27.13
N ASP A 533 -9.40 -8.33 -27.92
CA ASP A 533 -10.18 -9.53 -28.16
C ASP A 533 -10.62 -10.19 -26.84
N GLU A 534 -11.94 -10.31 -26.63
CA GLU A 534 -12.52 -10.88 -25.41
C GLU A 534 -12.09 -12.34 -25.17
N TRP A 535 -11.66 -13.06 -26.22
CA TRP A 535 -11.17 -14.45 -26.13
C TRP A 535 -9.72 -14.55 -25.70
N SER A 536 -9.09 -13.44 -25.30
CA SER A 536 -7.70 -13.40 -24.85
C SER A 536 -7.55 -13.81 -23.38
N HIS A 537 -6.34 -14.17 -22.98
CA HIS A 537 -6.04 -14.36 -21.57
C HIS A 537 -5.83 -13.01 -20.87
N PHE A 538 -6.74 -12.68 -19.94
CA PHE A 538 -6.64 -11.50 -19.08
C PHE A 538 -6.19 -11.87 -17.67
N VAL A 539 -5.27 -11.07 -17.13
CA VAL A 539 -4.79 -11.14 -15.74
C VAL A 539 -5.58 -10.12 -14.91
N ASN A 540 -6.85 -10.44 -14.70
CA ASN A 540 -7.84 -9.55 -14.09
C ASN A 540 -8.91 -10.31 -13.29
N ASN A 541 -9.90 -9.58 -12.77
CA ASN A 541 -11.09 -10.16 -12.14
C ASN A 541 -12.31 -9.83 -12.96
N PHE A 542 -13.10 -10.86 -13.30
CA PHE A 542 -14.38 -10.65 -13.97
C PHE A 542 -15.49 -10.59 -12.93
N VAL A 543 -15.78 -9.37 -12.47
CA VAL A 543 -16.76 -9.10 -11.42
C VAL A 543 -18.15 -8.94 -12.04
N ILE A 544 -19.17 -9.53 -11.41
CA ILE A 544 -20.55 -9.54 -11.88
C ILE A 544 -21.53 -9.08 -10.81
N ASP A 545 -22.67 -8.56 -11.26
CA ASP A 545 -23.83 -8.24 -10.43
C ASP A 545 -24.69 -9.49 -10.14
N LYS A 546 -25.77 -9.31 -9.38
CA LYS A 546 -26.72 -10.39 -9.04
C LYS A 546 -27.44 -11.02 -10.25
N ASN A 547 -27.49 -10.33 -11.39
CA ASN A 547 -28.12 -10.78 -12.64
C ASN A 547 -27.09 -11.39 -13.61
N GLY A 548 -25.83 -11.49 -13.20
CA GLY A 548 -24.73 -11.96 -14.01
C GLY A 548 -24.24 -10.96 -15.06
N ASP A 549 -24.56 -9.67 -14.93
CA ASP A 549 -24.01 -8.60 -15.79
C ASP A 549 -22.62 -8.19 -15.28
N ARG A 550 -21.68 -7.96 -16.20
CA ARG A 550 -20.32 -7.50 -15.86
C ARG A 550 -20.39 -6.10 -15.22
N ILE A 551 -19.65 -5.91 -14.13
CA ILE A 551 -19.39 -4.59 -13.55
C ILE A 551 -18.43 -3.83 -14.48
N ALA A 552 -19.00 -3.08 -15.43
CA ALA A 552 -18.24 -2.37 -16.47
C ALA A 552 -18.18 -0.85 -16.25
N ARG A 553 -19.03 -0.30 -15.38
CA ARG A 553 -19.13 1.15 -15.11
C ARG A 553 -18.45 1.57 -13.82
N ARG A 554 -17.78 0.63 -13.15
CA ARG A 554 -17.23 0.78 -11.78
C ARG A 554 -18.29 1.16 -10.74
N ASN A 555 -19.49 0.63 -10.95
CA ASN A 555 -20.63 0.68 -10.07
C ASN A 555 -20.45 -0.27 -8.87
N ALA A 556 -19.71 0.18 -7.86
CA ALA A 556 -19.39 -0.60 -6.67
C ALA A 556 -20.63 -1.10 -5.90
N GLN A 557 -21.73 -0.36 -5.98
CA GLN A 557 -23.01 -0.71 -5.36
C GLN A 557 -23.67 -1.96 -5.94
N ASP A 558 -23.30 -2.38 -7.16
CA ASP A 558 -23.89 -3.55 -7.80
C ASP A 558 -22.99 -4.79 -7.75
N ILE A 559 -21.75 -4.65 -7.24
CA ILE A 559 -20.81 -5.77 -7.11
C ILE A 559 -21.42 -6.85 -6.23
N PHE A 560 -21.46 -8.07 -6.77
CA PHE A 560 -22.01 -9.23 -6.08
C PHE A 560 -20.94 -10.29 -5.83
N ILE A 561 -20.36 -10.86 -6.90
CA ILE A 561 -19.30 -11.89 -6.84
C ILE A 561 -18.38 -11.79 -8.07
N ALA A 562 -17.26 -12.51 -8.05
CA ALA A 562 -16.45 -12.75 -9.23
C ALA A 562 -16.87 -14.04 -9.97
N LEU A 563 -16.90 -13.97 -11.30
CA LEU A 563 -16.98 -15.14 -12.17
C LEU A 563 -15.65 -15.90 -12.15
N TYR A 564 -14.53 -15.18 -12.28
CA TYR A 564 -13.17 -15.70 -12.12
C TYR A 564 -12.24 -14.61 -11.55
N ASP A 565 -11.10 -15.05 -11.01
CA ASP A 565 -9.98 -14.21 -10.52
C ASP A 565 -8.67 -14.78 -11.07
N HIS A 566 -8.01 -14.01 -11.95
CA HIS A 566 -6.73 -14.38 -12.57
C HIS A 566 -5.57 -13.55 -12.06
N GLN A 567 -5.71 -12.91 -10.89
CA GLN A 567 -4.59 -12.21 -10.30
C GLN A 567 -3.49 -13.19 -9.88
N ILE A 568 -2.23 -12.77 -10.04
CA ILE A 568 -1.04 -13.57 -9.75
C ILE A 568 -0.45 -13.11 -8.42
N PRO A 569 -0.30 -13.99 -7.41
CA PRO A 569 0.32 -13.63 -6.14
C PRO A 569 1.78 -13.14 -6.26
N PRO A 570 2.31 -12.48 -5.21
CA PRO A 570 3.74 -12.15 -5.09
C PRO A 570 4.60 -13.40 -5.22
N GLY A 571 5.61 -13.36 -6.08
CA GLY A 571 6.51 -14.50 -6.21
C GLY A 571 5.88 -15.73 -6.90
N ALA A 572 4.67 -15.65 -7.44
CA ALA A 572 4.02 -16.75 -8.14
C ALA A 572 4.14 -16.65 -9.67
N GLY A 573 3.93 -17.79 -10.33
CA GLY A 573 3.75 -17.90 -11.78
C GLY A 573 2.30 -18.26 -12.15
N GLN A 574 1.91 -18.00 -13.40
CA GLN A 574 0.66 -18.43 -14.00
C GLN A 574 0.96 -19.00 -15.39
N THR A 575 0.50 -20.23 -15.64
CA THR A 575 0.70 -20.91 -16.92
C THR A 575 -0.49 -20.64 -17.85
N VAL A 576 -0.22 -20.37 -19.12
CA VAL A 576 -1.23 -20.11 -20.15
C VAL A 576 -0.90 -20.92 -21.39
N HIS A 577 -1.91 -21.66 -21.88
CA HIS A 577 -1.75 -22.62 -22.98
C HIS A 577 -2.33 -22.05 -24.28
N TYR A 578 -1.50 -21.97 -25.33
CA TYR A 578 -1.94 -21.51 -26.66
C TYR A 578 -1.84 -22.62 -27.69
N ARG A 579 -2.92 -22.86 -28.44
CA ARG A 579 -2.88 -23.81 -29.56
C ARG A 579 -2.51 -23.10 -30.85
N LEU A 580 -1.47 -23.61 -31.51
CA LEU A 580 -1.01 -23.21 -32.84
C LEU A 580 -1.10 -24.43 -33.78
N ASP A 581 -1.91 -24.34 -34.82
CA ASP A 581 -1.90 -25.30 -35.93
C ASP A 581 -0.97 -24.78 -37.03
N VAL A 582 0.11 -25.49 -37.31
CA VAL A 582 1.09 -25.07 -38.32
C VAL A 582 0.47 -25.24 -39.72
N PRO A 583 0.40 -24.19 -40.55
CA PRO A 583 -0.15 -24.32 -41.91
C PRO A 583 0.62 -25.34 -42.76
N LYS A 584 -0.09 -26.05 -43.65
CA LYS A 584 0.53 -27.03 -44.56
C LYS A 584 1.43 -26.39 -45.62
N ASP A 585 1.12 -25.14 -45.99
CA ASP A 585 1.80 -24.31 -46.98
C ASP A 585 2.90 -23.42 -46.36
N ILE A 586 3.30 -23.71 -45.12
CA ILE A 586 4.41 -23.00 -44.47
C ILE A 586 5.70 -23.21 -45.27
N LEU A 587 6.52 -22.16 -45.44
CA LEU A 587 7.76 -22.21 -46.23
C LEU A 587 8.99 -21.66 -45.48
N ALA A 588 8.78 -21.02 -44.33
CA ALA A 588 9.84 -20.35 -43.57
C ALA A 588 9.67 -20.59 -42.06
N PRO A 589 10.73 -20.40 -41.26
CA PRO A 589 10.68 -20.53 -39.80
C PRO A 589 9.57 -19.69 -39.17
N ILE A 590 9.10 -20.12 -38.00
CA ILE A 590 8.01 -19.48 -37.28
C ILE A 590 8.59 -18.62 -36.16
N GLU A 591 8.36 -17.31 -36.25
CA GLU A 591 8.63 -16.36 -35.18
C GLU A 591 7.40 -16.23 -34.28
N ILE A 592 7.57 -16.49 -32.99
CA ILE A 592 6.55 -16.36 -31.96
C ILE A 592 6.98 -15.22 -31.03
N THR A 593 6.12 -14.23 -30.86
CA THR A 593 6.30 -13.14 -29.90
C THR A 593 5.16 -13.16 -28.91
N VAL A 594 5.47 -13.13 -27.61
CA VAL A 594 4.48 -12.99 -26.53
C VAL A 594 4.77 -11.72 -25.73
N LYS A 595 3.72 -10.93 -25.47
CA LYS A 595 3.78 -9.67 -24.74
C LYS A 595 2.73 -9.67 -23.63
N LEU A 596 3.13 -9.22 -22.45
CA LEU A 596 2.20 -8.85 -21.38
C LEU A 596 1.95 -7.35 -21.49
N ASN A 597 0.74 -6.98 -21.93
CA ASN A 597 0.34 -5.61 -22.19
C ASN A 597 -0.56 -5.09 -21.08
N TYR A 598 -0.34 -3.84 -20.65
CA TYR A 598 -1.16 -3.15 -19.67
C TYR A 598 -1.76 -1.87 -20.25
N ARG A 599 -3.07 -1.67 -20.01
CA ARG A 599 -3.77 -0.41 -20.23
C ARG A 599 -4.68 -0.14 -19.03
N LYS A 600 -4.72 1.11 -18.57
CA LYS A 600 -5.37 1.46 -17.30
C LYS A 600 -6.89 1.22 -17.30
N PHE A 601 -7.57 1.50 -18.41
CA PHE A 601 -9.01 1.29 -18.56
C PHE A 601 -9.32 0.61 -19.88
N ASP A 602 -10.25 -0.34 -19.86
CA ASP A 602 -10.78 -0.99 -21.06
C ASP A 602 -11.63 -0.03 -21.92
N ARG A 603 -11.93 -0.45 -23.16
CA ARG A 603 -12.73 0.35 -24.10
C ARG A 603 -14.14 0.65 -23.59
N GLY A 604 -14.78 -0.31 -22.92
CA GLY A 604 -16.15 -0.16 -22.43
C GLY A 604 -16.28 0.92 -21.36
N TYR A 605 -15.27 1.05 -20.49
CA TYR A 605 -15.25 2.12 -19.49
C TYR A 605 -15.05 3.49 -20.12
N ILE A 606 -14.16 3.63 -21.12
CA ILE A 606 -13.98 4.88 -21.87
C ILE A 606 -15.28 5.31 -22.55
N GLU A 607 -16.02 4.38 -23.17
CA GLU A 607 -17.33 4.68 -23.75
C GLU A 607 -18.36 5.12 -22.71
N PHE A 608 -18.35 4.52 -21.52
CA PHE A 608 -19.23 4.93 -20.43
C PHE A 608 -18.91 6.37 -19.99
N MET A 609 -17.63 6.71 -19.81
CA MET A 609 -17.20 8.06 -19.46
C MET A 609 -17.63 9.09 -20.52
N ASP A 610 -17.44 8.78 -21.80
CA ASP A 610 -17.87 9.64 -22.91
C ASP A 610 -19.39 9.88 -22.89
N LYS A 611 -20.19 8.84 -22.61
CA LYS A 611 -21.67 8.94 -22.51
C LYS A 611 -22.15 9.66 -21.24
N ALA A 612 -21.40 9.54 -20.15
CA ALA A 612 -21.74 10.13 -18.85
C ALA A 612 -21.27 11.59 -18.70
N PHE A 613 -20.49 12.10 -19.66
CA PHE A 613 -19.99 13.46 -19.67
C PHE A 613 -21.14 14.48 -19.70
N GLU A 614 -21.11 15.44 -18.78
CA GLU A 614 -22.09 16.53 -18.70
C GLU A 614 -21.46 17.89 -19.09
N PRO A 615 -22.22 18.81 -19.72
CA PRO A 615 -21.72 20.16 -19.98
C PRO A 615 -21.27 20.86 -18.70
N GLY A 616 -20.00 21.29 -18.66
CA GLY A 616 -19.38 21.90 -17.49
C GLY A 616 -18.30 21.02 -16.86
N ASP A 617 -18.35 19.71 -17.07
CA ASP A 617 -17.28 18.79 -16.65
C ASP A 617 -15.94 19.21 -17.25
N ARG A 618 -14.85 18.89 -16.54
CA ARG A 618 -13.49 19.08 -17.06
C ARG A 618 -13.27 18.18 -18.26
N ASP A 619 -12.88 18.78 -19.38
CA ASP A 619 -12.53 18.03 -20.58
C ASP A 619 -11.23 17.23 -20.38
N TYR A 620 -11.06 16.17 -21.16
CA TYR A 620 -9.88 15.32 -21.15
C TYR A 620 -9.41 14.98 -22.55
N ALA A 621 -8.11 14.72 -22.70
CA ALA A 621 -7.50 14.43 -24.00
C ALA A 621 -8.17 13.26 -24.73
N GLU A 622 -8.37 13.43 -26.04
CA GLU A 622 -8.88 12.39 -26.96
C GLU A 622 -10.27 11.80 -26.61
N ARG A 623 -11.11 12.60 -25.93
CA ARG A 623 -12.52 12.30 -25.66
C ARG A 623 -13.33 12.20 -26.95
N ASN A 624 -14.35 11.32 -26.96
CA ASN A 624 -15.29 11.12 -28.08
C ASN A 624 -14.63 10.74 -29.42
N THR A 625 -13.42 10.17 -29.40
CA THR A 625 -12.75 9.69 -30.62
C THR A 625 -13.39 8.42 -31.18
N GLY A 626 -14.22 7.73 -30.39
CA GLY A 626 -14.72 6.40 -30.72
C GLY A 626 -13.67 5.29 -30.59
N LEU A 627 -12.48 5.61 -30.06
CA LEU A 627 -11.37 4.70 -29.84
C LEU A 627 -11.07 4.58 -28.34
N ASN A 628 -10.23 3.63 -27.93
CA ASN A 628 -9.56 3.68 -26.63
C ASN A 628 -8.14 4.26 -26.81
N PRO A 629 -7.93 5.56 -26.51
CA PRO A 629 -6.67 6.25 -26.80
C PRO A 629 -5.60 6.05 -25.72
N LEU A 630 -5.93 5.35 -24.62
CA LEU A 630 -5.00 5.25 -23.49
C LEU A 630 -3.71 4.50 -23.86
N PRO A 631 -2.56 4.94 -23.32
CA PRO A 631 -1.27 4.34 -23.63
C PRO A 631 -1.20 2.89 -23.15
N ILE A 632 -0.67 2.03 -24.02
CA ILE A 632 -0.39 0.63 -23.72
C ILE A 632 1.06 0.50 -23.29
N THR A 633 1.29 -0.16 -22.16
CA THR A 633 2.63 -0.47 -21.64
C THR A 633 2.92 -1.94 -21.82
N VAL A 634 3.97 -2.27 -22.57
CA VAL A 634 4.52 -3.63 -22.60
C VAL A 634 5.29 -3.83 -21.28
N ILE A 635 4.72 -4.62 -20.36
CA ILE A 635 5.35 -4.95 -19.08
C ILE A 635 6.53 -5.89 -19.30
N ALA A 636 6.32 -6.90 -20.15
CA ALA A 636 7.30 -7.91 -20.48
C ALA A 636 7.05 -8.47 -21.88
N GLU A 637 8.11 -8.96 -22.50
CA GLU A 637 8.10 -9.58 -23.84
C GLU A 637 9.05 -10.78 -23.87
N ASP A 638 8.67 -11.85 -24.57
CA ASP A 638 9.56 -12.92 -25.00
C ASP A 638 9.39 -13.20 -26.49
N LYS A 639 10.48 -13.62 -27.15
CA LYS A 639 10.54 -13.87 -28.59
C LYS A 639 11.31 -15.16 -28.86
N LEU A 640 10.73 -16.01 -29.69
CA LEU A 640 11.28 -17.30 -30.08
C LEU A 640 11.13 -17.51 -31.59
N ILE A 641 12.16 -18.05 -32.23
CA ILE A 641 12.11 -18.46 -33.63
C ILE A 641 12.31 -19.97 -33.68
N LEU A 642 11.35 -20.69 -34.25
CA LEU A 642 11.33 -22.14 -34.37
C LEU A 642 11.61 -22.55 -35.82
N PRO A 643 12.52 -23.50 -36.07
CA PRO A 643 12.68 -24.10 -37.40
C PRO A 643 11.41 -24.85 -37.78
N VAL A 644 11.25 -25.11 -39.08
CA VAL A 644 10.06 -25.80 -39.61
C VAL A 644 10.45 -26.94 -40.54
N VAL A 645 9.72 -28.06 -40.47
CA VAL A 645 9.78 -29.15 -41.45
C VAL A 645 8.61 -28.96 -42.41
N LEU A 646 8.91 -28.75 -43.68
CA LEU A 646 7.93 -28.52 -44.74
C LEU A 646 7.13 -29.80 -45.04
N ALA A 647 6.03 -29.68 -45.78
CA ALA A 647 5.21 -30.81 -46.18
C ALA A 647 5.97 -31.84 -47.06
N ASP A 648 7.05 -31.45 -47.72
CA ASP A 648 7.93 -32.33 -48.49
C ASP A 648 9.07 -32.97 -47.67
N GLY A 649 9.12 -32.71 -46.35
CA GLY A 649 10.14 -33.20 -45.43
C GLY A 649 11.39 -32.33 -45.34
N THR A 650 11.50 -31.24 -46.12
CA THR A 650 12.64 -30.32 -46.05
C THR A 650 12.64 -29.58 -44.72
N ARG A 651 13.79 -29.55 -44.03
CA ARG A 651 13.95 -28.75 -42.80
C ARG A 651 14.49 -27.37 -43.16
N VAL A 652 13.74 -26.33 -42.80
CA VAL A 652 14.15 -24.93 -42.93
C VAL A 652 14.61 -24.43 -41.57
N GLU A 653 15.90 -24.16 -41.47
CA GLU A 653 16.54 -23.67 -40.25
C GLU A 653 16.21 -22.21 -39.96
N VAL A 654 16.34 -21.84 -38.68
CA VAL A 654 16.06 -20.49 -38.18
C VAL A 654 16.89 -19.41 -38.88
N GLN A 655 16.24 -18.30 -39.22
CA GLN A 655 16.89 -17.07 -39.66
C GLN A 655 16.56 -15.97 -38.63
N GLY A 656 17.59 -15.35 -38.03
CA GLY A 656 17.45 -14.35 -36.97
C GLY A 656 17.75 -14.88 -35.57
N GLU A 657 17.58 -14.01 -34.56
CA GLU A 657 17.93 -14.32 -33.17
C GLU A 657 16.68 -14.38 -32.28
N SER A 658 16.54 -15.47 -31.54
CA SER A 658 15.59 -15.58 -30.43
C SER A 658 16.07 -14.78 -29.23
N LYS A 659 15.16 -14.36 -28.35
CA LYS A 659 15.55 -13.81 -27.05
C LYS A 659 16.28 -14.89 -26.25
N LYS A 660 17.30 -14.49 -25.50
CA LYS A 660 18.08 -15.41 -24.65
C LYS A 660 17.19 -16.07 -23.61
N ALA A 661 17.52 -17.32 -23.29
CA ALA A 661 16.86 -18.06 -22.21
C ALA A 661 16.98 -17.30 -20.88
N ILE A 662 15.95 -17.41 -20.06
CA ILE A 662 15.98 -16.92 -18.68
C ILE A 662 16.90 -17.83 -17.86
N GLU A 663 17.89 -17.23 -17.21
CA GLU A 663 18.78 -17.93 -16.29
C GLU A 663 18.48 -17.55 -14.82
N PRO A 664 18.63 -18.50 -13.87
CA PRO A 664 19.03 -19.89 -14.09
C PRO A 664 17.89 -20.78 -14.62
N THR A 665 18.20 -21.73 -15.51
CA THR A 665 17.21 -22.61 -16.15
C THR A 665 16.24 -23.32 -15.19
N TRP A 666 16.69 -23.71 -13.98
CA TRP A 666 15.81 -24.37 -13.00
C TRP A 666 14.61 -23.51 -12.58
N GLN A 667 14.73 -22.16 -12.61
CA GLN A 667 13.62 -21.27 -12.27
C GLN A 667 12.49 -21.36 -13.29
N ARG A 668 12.81 -21.61 -14.57
CA ARG A 668 11.78 -21.74 -15.61
C ARG A 668 10.88 -22.94 -15.36
N TRP A 669 11.49 -24.08 -15.01
CA TRP A 669 10.76 -25.28 -14.56
C TRP A 669 9.95 -25.02 -13.30
N ASN A 670 10.54 -24.32 -12.33
CA ASN A 670 9.86 -24.03 -11.07
C ASN A 670 8.65 -23.09 -11.27
N ASP A 671 8.81 -22.04 -12.09
CA ASP A 671 7.73 -21.10 -12.39
C ASP A 671 6.59 -21.75 -13.18
N TYR A 672 6.93 -22.60 -14.14
CA TYR A 672 5.96 -23.42 -14.88
C TYR A 672 5.21 -24.37 -13.93
N GLY A 673 5.92 -25.07 -13.04
CA GLY A 673 5.32 -25.93 -12.02
C GLY A 673 4.43 -25.16 -11.04
N ILE A 674 4.84 -23.96 -10.60
CA ILE A 674 4.04 -23.09 -9.73
C ILE A 674 2.74 -22.68 -10.43
N GLY A 675 2.83 -22.26 -11.69
CA GLY A 675 1.65 -21.89 -12.48
C GLY A 675 0.65 -23.04 -12.58
N LEU A 676 1.13 -24.26 -12.86
CA LEU A 676 0.29 -25.47 -12.89
C LEU A 676 -0.30 -25.81 -11.52
N LEU A 677 0.49 -25.75 -10.44
CA LEU A 677 0.02 -26.01 -9.08
C LEU A 677 -1.12 -25.05 -8.66
N LEU A 678 -1.03 -23.79 -9.07
CA LEU A 678 -2.02 -22.76 -8.70
C LEU A 678 -3.33 -22.83 -9.50
N THR A 679 -3.40 -23.64 -10.57
CA THR A 679 -4.68 -23.95 -11.25
C THR A 679 -5.59 -24.88 -10.44
N GLY A 680 -5.12 -25.37 -9.29
CA GLY A 680 -5.85 -26.29 -8.42
C GLY A 680 -5.59 -27.74 -8.78
N THR A 681 -6.62 -28.58 -8.64
CA THR A 681 -6.49 -30.04 -8.79
C THR A 681 -6.32 -30.50 -10.24
N ALA A 682 -6.55 -29.62 -11.21
CA ALA A 682 -6.66 -29.97 -12.62
C ALA A 682 -5.31 -30.38 -13.27
N GLN A 683 -4.18 -29.84 -12.79
CA GLN A 683 -2.86 -30.03 -13.40
C GLN A 683 -1.78 -30.46 -12.39
N LEU A 684 -2.16 -31.07 -11.27
CA LEU A 684 -1.23 -31.49 -10.20
C LEU A 684 -0.16 -32.47 -10.70
N LYS A 685 -0.53 -33.41 -11.58
CA LYS A 685 0.42 -34.35 -12.19
C LYS A 685 1.52 -33.62 -12.97
N GLN A 686 1.14 -32.72 -13.87
CA GLN A 686 2.07 -31.94 -14.68
C GLN A 686 2.92 -31.02 -13.79
N ALA A 687 2.35 -30.49 -12.70
CA ALA A 687 3.11 -29.71 -11.71
C ALA A 687 4.20 -30.58 -11.04
N ALA A 688 3.87 -31.79 -10.59
CA ALA A 688 4.84 -32.72 -10.02
C ALA A 688 5.96 -33.08 -11.00
N GLU A 689 5.63 -33.34 -12.27
CA GLU A 689 6.62 -33.60 -13.33
C GLU A 689 7.56 -32.40 -13.54
N ALA A 690 7.02 -31.18 -13.53
CA ALA A 690 7.81 -29.96 -13.63
C ALA A 690 8.76 -29.79 -12.43
N PHE A 691 8.26 -30.00 -11.20
CA PHE A 691 9.08 -29.91 -9.99
C PHE A 691 10.11 -31.05 -9.88
N ALA A 692 9.85 -32.23 -10.45
CA ALA A 692 10.84 -33.30 -10.55
C ALA A 692 12.04 -32.89 -11.44
N SER A 693 11.81 -32.05 -12.46
CA SER A 693 12.92 -31.43 -13.23
C SER A 693 13.75 -30.48 -12.37
N VAL A 694 13.12 -29.75 -11.44
CA VAL A 694 13.81 -28.88 -10.49
C VAL A 694 14.61 -29.71 -9.47
N GLU A 695 14.07 -30.82 -8.98
CA GLU A 695 14.77 -31.76 -8.10
C GLU A 695 16.00 -32.35 -8.78
N ARG A 696 15.87 -32.79 -10.05
CA ARG A 696 17.00 -33.29 -10.87
C ARG A 696 18.09 -32.24 -11.10
N ALA A 697 17.74 -30.96 -11.06
CA ALA A 697 18.70 -29.86 -11.11
C ALA A 697 19.41 -29.60 -9.76
N GLY A 698 19.21 -30.45 -8.75
CA GLY A 698 19.85 -30.33 -7.43
C GLY A 698 19.28 -29.22 -6.56
N ARG A 699 18.03 -28.79 -6.81
CA ARG A 699 17.38 -27.69 -6.08
C ARG A 699 16.34 -28.23 -5.10
N TYR A 700 16.39 -27.78 -3.83
CA TYR A 700 15.39 -28.11 -2.81
C TYR A 700 13.96 -27.69 -3.21
N ASP A 701 13.85 -26.65 -4.05
CA ASP A 701 12.58 -26.11 -4.54
C ASP A 701 11.71 -27.21 -5.18
N GLY A 702 12.34 -28.17 -5.86
CA GLY A 702 11.68 -29.32 -6.49
C GLY A 702 10.93 -30.19 -5.50
N PRO A 703 11.61 -30.95 -4.62
CA PRO A 703 10.94 -31.82 -3.67
C PRO A 703 10.07 -31.07 -2.66
N LEU A 704 10.40 -29.82 -2.31
CA LEU A 704 9.53 -28.98 -1.47
C LEU A 704 8.18 -28.68 -2.15
N ASN A 705 8.19 -28.38 -3.44
CA ASN A 705 6.95 -28.11 -4.18
C ASN A 705 6.22 -29.40 -4.59
N ILE A 706 6.92 -30.52 -4.79
CA ILE A 706 6.29 -31.85 -4.89
C ILE A 706 5.53 -32.17 -3.59
N ALA A 707 6.08 -31.84 -2.42
CA ALA A 707 5.37 -32.01 -1.15
C ALA A 707 4.07 -31.18 -1.11
N ARG A 708 4.05 -29.97 -1.68
CA ARG A 708 2.83 -29.16 -1.82
C ARG A 708 1.82 -29.81 -2.77
N VAL A 709 2.28 -30.40 -3.89
CA VAL A 709 1.43 -31.14 -4.81
C VAL A 709 0.78 -32.32 -4.09
N PHE A 710 1.57 -33.19 -3.45
CA PHE A 710 1.05 -34.34 -2.73
C PHE A 710 0.12 -33.96 -1.58
N PHE A 711 0.41 -32.88 -0.86
CA PHE A 711 -0.50 -32.34 0.15
C PHE A 711 -1.84 -31.90 -0.46
N ALA A 712 -1.82 -31.24 -1.63
CA ALA A 712 -3.03 -30.85 -2.35
C ALA A 712 -3.83 -32.06 -2.89
N GLU A 713 -3.15 -33.16 -3.23
CA GLU A 713 -3.77 -34.44 -3.62
C GLU A 713 -4.33 -35.22 -2.41
N GLY A 714 -3.97 -34.84 -1.18
CA GLY A 714 -4.27 -35.61 0.03
C GLY A 714 -3.33 -36.81 0.27
N ASN A 715 -2.25 -36.94 -0.50
CA ASN A 715 -1.20 -37.95 -0.31
C ASN A 715 -0.20 -37.50 0.77
N LEU A 716 -0.59 -37.65 2.04
CA LEU A 716 0.20 -37.17 3.17
C LEU A 716 1.55 -37.89 3.34
N ASP A 717 1.62 -39.19 3.04
CA ASP A 717 2.86 -39.97 3.11
C ASP A 717 3.84 -39.54 2.03
N GLY A 718 3.37 -39.36 0.79
CA GLY A 718 4.18 -38.81 -0.29
C GLY A 718 4.65 -37.40 0.01
N ALA A 719 3.80 -36.55 0.60
CA ALA A 719 4.17 -35.21 1.01
C ALA A 719 5.29 -35.23 2.07
N THR A 720 5.20 -36.13 3.04
CA THR A 720 6.21 -36.34 4.10
C THR A 720 7.54 -36.79 3.51
N GLU A 721 7.51 -37.76 2.59
CA GLU A 721 8.70 -38.29 1.93
C GLU A 721 9.39 -37.20 1.09
N ALA A 722 8.63 -36.48 0.26
CA ALA A 722 9.15 -35.39 -0.56
C ALA A 722 9.76 -34.27 0.29
N LEU A 723 9.11 -33.90 1.40
CA LEU A 723 9.65 -32.92 2.33
C LEU A 723 10.95 -33.40 2.99
N GLY A 724 11.01 -34.69 3.36
CA GLY A 724 12.22 -35.35 3.86
C GLY A 724 13.40 -35.29 2.88
N ARG A 725 13.12 -35.48 1.58
CA ARG A 725 14.13 -35.29 0.53
C ARG A 725 14.60 -33.84 0.46
N ALA A 726 13.67 -32.87 0.47
CA ALA A 726 14.01 -31.45 0.41
C ALA A 726 14.93 -31.02 1.56
N VAL A 727 14.62 -31.37 2.81
CA VAL A 727 15.43 -30.97 4.00
C VAL A 727 16.81 -31.63 4.05
N SER A 728 17.01 -32.70 3.28
CA SER A 728 18.28 -33.42 3.16
C SER A 728 19.22 -32.84 2.08
N MET A 729 18.76 -31.88 1.28
CA MET A 729 19.55 -31.23 0.23
C MET A 729 20.45 -30.11 0.76
N ASP A 730 21.47 -29.74 -0.04
CA ASP A 730 22.34 -28.59 0.21
C ASP A 730 22.34 -27.65 -1.02
N PRO A 731 21.98 -26.36 -0.88
CA PRO A 731 21.50 -25.71 0.34
C PRO A 731 20.16 -26.28 0.81
N LYS A 732 19.92 -26.22 2.12
CA LYS A 732 18.64 -26.61 2.72
C LYS A 732 17.52 -25.65 2.31
N PRO A 733 16.26 -26.13 2.26
CA PRO A 733 15.10 -25.27 2.10
C PRO A 733 14.97 -24.30 3.29
N PRO A 734 14.25 -23.17 3.12
CA PRO A 734 13.96 -22.28 4.23
C PRO A 734 13.27 -23.03 5.37
N ALA A 735 13.83 -22.92 6.58
CA ALA A 735 13.35 -23.66 7.75
C ALA A 735 11.88 -23.35 8.06
N TRP A 736 11.44 -22.10 7.87
CA TRP A 736 10.05 -21.69 8.10
C TRP A 736 9.06 -22.30 7.09
N THR A 737 9.40 -22.34 5.79
CA THR A 737 8.52 -22.94 4.78
C THR A 737 8.38 -24.45 5.02
N SER A 738 9.50 -25.09 5.35
CA SER A 738 9.52 -26.53 5.64
C SER A 738 8.74 -26.85 6.91
N ALA A 739 8.93 -26.07 7.98
CA ALA A 739 8.19 -26.24 9.23
C ALA A 739 6.68 -25.96 9.06
N TRP A 740 6.28 -24.93 8.31
CA TRP A 740 4.86 -24.70 8.03
C TRP A 740 4.23 -25.92 7.35
N LEU A 741 4.84 -26.43 6.28
CA LEU A 741 4.30 -27.56 5.54
C LEU A 741 4.31 -28.85 6.37
N SER A 742 5.38 -29.10 7.15
CA SER A 742 5.43 -30.18 8.14
C SER A 742 4.29 -30.09 9.14
N GLY A 743 3.98 -28.87 9.63
CA GLY A 743 2.90 -28.64 10.59
C GLY A 743 1.53 -28.97 10.01
N GLU A 744 1.25 -28.53 8.78
CA GLU A 744 0.00 -28.85 8.07
C GLU A 744 -0.16 -30.35 7.81
N ILE A 745 0.90 -31.02 7.34
CA ILE A 745 0.91 -32.47 7.09
C ILE A 745 0.69 -33.23 8.41
N ALA A 746 1.47 -32.92 9.44
CA ALA A 746 1.39 -33.57 10.75
C ALA A 746 -0.01 -33.43 11.36
N ARG A 747 -0.63 -32.24 11.24
CA ARG A 747 -2.00 -32.01 11.73
C ARG A 747 -3.01 -32.91 11.01
N GLN A 748 -2.93 -33.02 9.68
CA GLN A 748 -3.83 -33.90 8.93
C GLN A 748 -3.57 -35.39 9.19
N GLN A 749 -2.35 -35.78 9.55
CA GLN A 749 -2.01 -37.14 10.01
C GLN A 749 -2.41 -37.44 11.46
N GLY A 750 -2.97 -36.47 12.19
CA GLY A 750 -3.33 -36.62 13.61
C GLY A 750 -2.17 -36.48 14.60
N GLN A 751 -0.99 -36.05 14.13
CA GLN A 751 0.21 -35.83 14.96
C GLN A 751 0.23 -34.39 15.50
N PHE A 752 -0.73 -34.07 16.36
CA PHE A 752 -0.98 -32.68 16.77
C PHE A 752 0.18 -32.03 17.55
N ASP A 753 0.89 -32.77 18.41
CA ASP A 753 2.06 -32.23 19.12
C ASP A 753 3.18 -31.83 18.16
N VAL A 754 3.41 -32.64 17.12
CA VAL A 754 4.39 -32.35 16.07
C VAL A 754 3.96 -31.12 15.27
N ALA A 755 2.66 -30.99 14.99
CA ALA A 755 2.12 -29.82 14.31
C ALA A 755 2.34 -28.53 15.13
N VAL A 756 2.04 -28.57 16.44
CA VAL A 756 2.24 -27.44 17.36
C VAL A 756 3.70 -26.98 17.37
N GLU A 757 4.65 -27.90 17.53
CA GLU A 757 6.08 -27.54 17.57
C GLU A 757 6.56 -26.95 16.24
N ASN A 758 6.12 -27.50 15.12
CA ASN A 758 6.44 -26.95 13.81
C ASN A 758 5.87 -25.53 13.61
N PHE A 759 4.58 -25.30 13.90
CA PHE A 759 4.00 -23.96 13.77
C PHE A 759 4.64 -22.95 14.73
N LYS A 760 4.96 -23.35 15.97
CA LYS A 760 5.70 -22.50 16.91
C LYS A 760 7.08 -22.12 16.38
N SER A 761 7.82 -23.05 15.77
CA SER A 761 9.13 -22.77 15.18
C SER A 761 9.03 -21.73 14.04
N VAL A 762 7.92 -21.73 13.29
CA VAL A 762 7.66 -20.69 12.29
C VAL A 762 7.43 -19.35 12.96
N LEU A 763 6.52 -19.25 13.93
CA LEU A 763 6.09 -17.98 14.51
C LEU A 763 7.08 -17.34 15.48
N TYR A 764 7.86 -18.14 16.21
CA TYR A 764 8.58 -17.67 17.40
C TYR A 764 10.10 -17.79 17.32
N ASP A 765 10.66 -18.67 16.47
CA ASP A 765 12.11 -18.80 16.38
C ASP A 765 12.76 -17.55 15.76
N GLN A 766 13.85 -17.09 16.37
CA GLN A 766 14.63 -15.95 15.90
C GLN A 766 16.03 -16.41 15.49
N THR A 767 16.20 -16.73 14.21
CA THR A 767 17.50 -17.14 13.65
C THR A 767 18.31 -15.94 13.17
N GLU A 768 19.64 -16.09 13.07
CA GLU A 768 20.51 -15.06 12.49
C GLU A 768 20.07 -14.67 11.07
N GLU A 769 19.64 -15.65 10.27
CA GLU A 769 19.12 -15.42 8.93
C GLU A 769 17.88 -14.52 8.96
N ARG A 770 16.87 -14.82 9.79
CA ARG A 770 15.64 -14.01 9.89
C ARG A 770 15.96 -12.58 10.29
N ASN A 771 16.82 -12.39 11.30
CA ASN A 771 17.23 -11.08 11.77
C ASN A 771 17.96 -10.28 10.68
N LYS A 772 18.89 -10.91 9.95
CA LYS A 772 19.64 -10.27 8.86
C LYS A 772 18.72 -9.86 7.70
N ARG A 773 17.77 -10.72 7.35
CA ARG A 773 16.82 -10.51 6.24
C ARG A 773 15.59 -9.69 6.63
N ARG A 774 15.42 -9.38 7.92
CA ARG A 774 14.26 -8.67 8.52
C ARG A 774 12.93 -9.40 8.34
N PHE A 775 12.95 -10.73 8.49
CA PHE A 775 11.73 -11.53 8.45
C PHE A 775 11.09 -11.63 9.84
N ASP A 776 9.78 -11.48 9.86
CA ASP A 776 8.95 -11.58 11.07
C ASP A 776 7.67 -12.36 10.76
N PHE A 777 7.76 -13.68 10.89
CA PHE A 777 6.63 -14.58 10.65
C PHE A 777 5.59 -14.56 11.78
N SER A 778 5.81 -13.81 12.87
CA SER A 778 4.81 -13.68 13.92
C SER A 778 3.53 -13.00 13.42
N LEU A 779 3.59 -12.29 12.29
CA LEU A 779 2.44 -11.68 11.63
C LEU A 779 1.76 -12.60 10.58
N ASP A 780 2.25 -13.83 10.37
CA ASP A 780 1.59 -14.81 9.49
C ASP A 780 0.36 -15.40 10.18
N TYR A 781 -0.78 -14.74 10.00
CA TYR A 781 -2.03 -15.21 10.60
C TYR A 781 -2.50 -16.57 10.05
N VAL A 782 -2.00 -17.02 8.89
CA VAL A 782 -2.36 -18.35 8.35
C VAL A 782 -1.66 -19.44 9.15
N VAL A 783 -0.36 -19.29 9.40
CA VAL A 783 0.40 -20.19 10.27
C VAL A 783 -0.14 -20.16 11.70
N ARG A 784 -0.50 -18.97 12.19
CA ARG A 784 -1.07 -18.80 13.54
C ARG A 784 -2.44 -19.46 13.68
N ASN A 785 -3.29 -19.37 12.66
CA ASN A 785 -4.52 -20.14 12.59
C ASN A 785 -4.26 -21.66 12.61
N GLY A 786 -3.21 -22.12 11.92
CA GLY A 786 -2.74 -23.52 11.98
C GLY A 786 -2.36 -23.94 13.41
N LEU A 787 -1.60 -23.11 14.13
CA LEU A 787 -1.23 -23.35 15.53
C LEU A 787 -2.46 -23.39 16.45
N GLY A 788 -3.35 -22.40 16.34
CA GLY A 788 -4.59 -22.36 17.12
C GLY A 788 -5.48 -23.59 16.86
N SER A 789 -5.54 -24.04 15.61
CA SER A 789 -6.30 -25.24 15.23
C SER A 789 -5.65 -26.51 15.79
N ALA A 790 -4.32 -26.62 15.76
CA ALA A 790 -3.61 -27.76 16.36
C ALA A 790 -3.81 -27.84 17.89
N TYR A 791 -3.84 -26.70 18.58
CA TYR A 791 -4.22 -26.67 20.00
C TYR A 791 -5.68 -27.07 20.24
N LEU A 792 -6.60 -26.64 19.38
CA LEU A 792 -7.99 -27.09 19.47
C LEU A 792 -8.10 -28.60 19.26
N ASP A 793 -7.38 -29.17 18.29
CA ASP A 793 -7.33 -30.61 18.05
C ASP A 793 -6.79 -31.38 19.27
N LEU A 794 -5.73 -30.89 19.93
CA LEU A 794 -5.24 -31.43 21.20
C LEU A 794 -6.27 -31.33 22.33
N ALA A 795 -7.02 -30.24 22.42
CA ALA A 795 -8.09 -30.11 23.40
C ALA A 795 -9.21 -31.14 23.17
N LEU A 796 -9.55 -31.44 21.91
CA LEU A 796 -10.53 -32.46 21.54
C LEU A 796 -10.01 -33.87 21.85
N ALA A 797 -8.73 -34.15 21.59
CA ALA A 797 -8.09 -35.41 21.96
C ALA A 797 -8.07 -35.61 23.49
N ALA A 798 -7.64 -34.59 24.25
CA ALA A 798 -7.64 -34.63 25.72
C ALA A 798 -9.04 -34.83 26.31
N ALA A 799 -10.06 -34.20 25.73
CA ALA A 799 -11.45 -34.41 26.11
C ALA A 799 -11.92 -35.85 25.87
N SER A 800 -11.37 -36.53 24.86
CA SER A 800 -11.68 -37.93 24.54
C SER A 800 -10.94 -38.91 25.46
N SER A 801 -9.89 -38.46 26.14
CA SER A 801 -9.10 -39.23 27.12
C SER A 801 -9.42 -38.85 28.58
N ASP A 802 -10.51 -38.10 28.81
CA ASP A 802 -10.95 -37.61 30.13
C ASP A 802 -9.90 -36.76 30.91
N ASP A 803 -8.91 -36.17 30.23
CA ASP A 803 -7.95 -35.23 30.85
C ASP A 803 -8.50 -33.81 30.82
N ALA A 804 -9.29 -33.47 31.84
CA ALA A 804 -9.95 -32.17 31.97
C ALA A 804 -8.96 -31.00 32.06
N ASP A 805 -7.83 -31.18 32.75
CA ASP A 805 -6.85 -30.09 32.93
C ASP A 805 -6.11 -29.82 31.62
N ALA A 806 -5.70 -30.86 30.88
CA ALA A 806 -5.10 -30.69 29.55
C ALA A 806 -6.06 -30.04 28.57
N LYS A 807 -7.32 -30.49 28.54
CA LYS A 807 -8.37 -29.89 27.71
C LYS A 807 -8.46 -28.37 27.95
N ILE A 808 -8.57 -27.92 29.20
CA ILE A 808 -8.69 -26.49 29.52
C ILE A 808 -7.42 -25.74 29.12
N ARG A 809 -6.22 -26.27 29.41
CA ARG A 809 -4.95 -25.65 29.00
C ARG A 809 -4.88 -25.43 27.49
N TYR A 810 -5.23 -26.43 26.70
CA TYR A 810 -5.18 -26.33 25.23
C TYR A 810 -6.26 -25.40 24.66
N LEU A 811 -7.47 -25.35 25.24
CA LEU A 811 -8.48 -24.37 24.86
C LEU A 811 -8.02 -22.92 25.11
N GLU A 812 -7.35 -22.68 26.23
CA GLU A 812 -6.80 -21.36 26.56
C GLU A 812 -5.66 -20.95 25.61
N LEU A 813 -4.79 -21.90 25.23
CA LEU A 813 -3.76 -21.67 24.20
C LEU A 813 -4.37 -21.38 22.83
N ALA A 814 -5.34 -22.19 22.39
CA ALA A 814 -6.07 -21.96 21.14
C ALA A 814 -6.75 -20.58 21.13
N ARG A 815 -7.41 -20.21 22.24
CA ARG A 815 -8.02 -18.89 22.41
C ARG A 815 -7.00 -17.78 22.20
N SER A 816 -5.85 -17.86 22.86
CA SER A 816 -4.79 -16.85 22.77
C SER A 816 -4.31 -16.67 21.33
N GLU A 817 -4.10 -17.76 20.60
CA GLU A 817 -3.62 -17.71 19.22
C GLU A 817 -4.65 -17.13 18.26
N PHE A 818 -5.92 -17.54 18.36
CA PHE A 818 -6.98 -16.97 17.52
C PHE A 818 -7.29 -15.51 17.86
N GLN A 819 -7.17 -15.09 19.12
CA GLN A 819 -7.29 -13.68 19.49
C GLN A 819 -6.16 -12.85 18.87
N ARG A 820 -4.92 -13.37 18.87
CA ARG A 820 -3.79 -12.71 18.21
C ARG A 820 -3.94 -12.66 16.69
N VAL A 821 -4.61 -13.65 16.07
CA VAL A 821 -5.02 -13.55 14.65
C VAL A 821 -5.95 -12.36 14.43
N LEU A 822 -6.97 -12.16 15.29
CA LEU A 822 -7.91 -11.05 15.16
C LEU A 822 -7.30 -9.67 15.45
N GLU A 823 -6.16 -9.61 16.17
CA GLU A 823 -5.37 -8.38 16.32
C GLU A 823 -4.63 -8.00 15.02
N ILE A 824 -4.32 -8.97 14.16
CA ILE A 824 -3.66 -8.76 12.86
C ILE A 824 -4.70 -8.53 11.76
N ASP A 825 -5.71 -9.40 11.69
CA ASP A 825 -6.82 -9.36 10.74
C ASP A 825 -8.14 -9.59 11.49
N SER A 826 -8.78 -8.50 11.90
CA SER A 826 -10.05 -8.52 12.64
C SER A 826 -11.24 -9.08 11.87
N GLU A 827 -11.07 -9.36 10.57
CA GLU A 827 -12.09 -9.91 9.68
C GLU A 827 -11.85 -11.42 9.41
N ASN A 828 -10.91 -12.05 10.14
CA ASN A 828 -10.47 -13.41 9.84
C ASN A 828 -11.54 -14.47 10.15
N LEU A 829 -12.08 -15.05 9.08
CA LEU A 829 -13.19 -16.01 9.15
C LEU A 829 -12.88 -17.24 10.01
N MET A 830 -11.68 -17.80 9.87
CA MET A 830 -11.26 -19.02 10.55
C MET A 830 -11.09 -18.81 12.06
N ALA A 831 -10.46 -17.70 12.46
CA ALA A 831 -10.31 -17.36 13.87
C ALA A 831 -11.67 -17.15 14.54
N HIS A 832 -12.60 -16.42 13.91
CA HIS A 832 -13.95 -16.26 14.42
C HIS A 832 -14.67 -17.61 14.54
N ALA A 833 -14.63 -18.47 13.51
CA ALA A 833 -15.26 -19.79 13.55
C ALA A 833 -14.74 -20.66 14.70
N ASN A 834 -13.42 -20.71 14.88
CA ASN A 834 -12.82 -21.54 15.92
C ASN A 834 -13.01 -20.94 17.32
N LEU A 835 -13.05 -19.61 17.47
CA LEU A 835 -13.35 -18.97 18.76
C LEU A 835 -14.77 -19.26 19.25
N VAL A 836 -15.74 -19.49 18.35
CA VAL A 836 -17.06 -20.02 18.75
C VAL A 836 -16.89 -21.34 19.49
N THR A 837 -16.26 -22.33 18.84
CA THR A 837 -16.03 -23.66 19.42
C THR A 837 -15.23 -23.59 20.73
N VAL A 838 -14.21 -22.74 20.79
CA VAL A 838 -13.37 -22.58 21.99
C VAL A 838 -14.18 -22.00 23.15
N PHE A 839 -14.95 -20.94 22.92
CA PHE A 839 -15.73 -20.30 23.99
C PHE A 839 -16.92 -21.13 24.45
N GLU A 840 -17.61 -21.85 23.55
CA GLU A 840 -18.65 -22.82 23.93
C GLU A 840 -18.08 -23.88 24.88
N ARG A 841 -16.90 -24.43 24.56
CA ARG A 841 -16.23 -25.45 25.39
C ARG A 841 -15.68 -24.93 26.71
N LEU A 842 -15.39 -23.63 26.79
CA LEU A 842 -15.01 -22.93 28.01
C LEU A 842 -16.23 -22.42 28.81
N GLY A 843 -17.46 -22.60 28.30
CA GLY A 843 -18.69 -22.15 28.96
C GLY A 843 -18.94 -20.64 28.91
N ALA A 844 -18.36 -19.93 27.93
CA ALA A 844 -18.48 -18.48 27.76
C ALA A 844 -19.40 -18.12 26.58
N GLU A 845 -20.70 -18.41 26.72
CA GLU A 845 -21.69 -18.32 25.63
C GLU A 845 -21.79 -16.91 25.00
N ASP A 846 -21.75 -15.84 25.79
CA ASP A 846 -21.82 -14.46 25.27
C ASP A 846 -20.68 -14.16 24.28
N LYS A 847 -19.48 -14.66 24.57
CA LYS A 847 -18.32 -14.51 23.68
C LYS A 847 -18.46 -15.38 22.44
N ALA A 848 -18.94 -16.62 22.60
CA ALA A 848 -19.22 -17.50 21.46
C ALA A 848 -20.24 -16.85 20.51
N GLN A 849 -21.31 -16.26 21.04
CA GLN A 849 -22.33 -15.58 20.26
C GLN A 849 -21.76 -14.38 19.48
N PHE A 850 -20.92 -13.55 20.11
CA PHE A 850 -20.22 -12.46 19.41
C PHE A 850 -19.41 -12.98 18.21
N HIS A 851 -18.62 -14.04 18.40
CA HIS A 851 -17.83 -14.60 17.31
C HIS A 851 -18.70 -15.30 16.25
N ARG A 852 -19.87 -15.83 16.62
CA ARG A 852 -20.84 -16.42 15.68
C ARG A 852 -21.42 -15.36 14.76
N GLU A 853 -21.81 -14.21 15.30
CA GLU A 853 -22.30 -13.06 14.54
C GLU A 853 -21.23 -12.50 13.60
N ALA A 854 -20.00 -12.33 14.09
CA ALA A 854 -18.88 -11.89 13.26
C ALA A 854 -18.53 -12.91 12.16
N ASN A 855 -18.55 -14.22 12.46
CA ASN A 855 -18.35 -15.26 11.46
C ASN A 855 -19.41 -15.18 10.35
N LEU A 856 -20.70 -15.07 10.71
CA LEU A 856 -21.79 -14.94 9.74
C LEU A 856 -21.67 -13.68 8.87
N ARG A 857 -21.21 -12.57 9.48
CA ARG A 857 -20.96 -11.31 8.77
C ARG A 857 -19.89 -11.46 7.68
N TYR A 858 -18.75 -12.06 8.01
CA TYR A 858 -17.61 -12.17 7.09
C TYR A 858 -17.64 -13.39 6.16
N LYS A 859 -18.45 -14.42 6.48
CA LYS A 859 -18.55 -15.62 5.65
C LYS A 859 -19.06 -15.25 4.25
N PRO A 860 -18.43 -15.73 3.16
CA PRO A 860 -19.02 -15.62 1.83
C PRO A 860 -20.43 -16.23 1.75
N ASP A 861 -21.26 -15.77 0.82
CA ASP A 861 -22.55 -16.39 0.55
C ASP A 861 -22.37 -17.57 -0.41
N ASP A 862 -22.54 -18.77 0.13
CA ASP A 862 -22.40 -20.02 -0.60
C ASP A 862 -23.43 -20.15 -1.74
N ASN A 863 -24.56 -19.44 -1.68
CA ASN A 863 -25.63 -19.50 -2.70
C ASN A 863 -25.46 -18.48 -3.83
N ALA A 864 -24.67 -17.42 -3.63
CA ALA A 864 -24.50 -16.33 -4.60
C ALA A 864 -24.02 -16.84 -5.97
N SER A 865 -23.10 -17.81 -5.95
CA SER A 865 -22.54 -18.43 -7.15
C SER A 865 -23.62 -19.07 -8.02
N ASN A 866 -24.61 -19.73 -7.43
CA ASN A 866 -25.68 -20.42 -8.15
C ASN A 866 -26.63 -19.45 -8.86
N LEU A 867 -26.81 -18.25 -8.30
CA LEU A 867 -27.69 -17.22 -8.85
C LEU A 867 -27.04 -16.48 -10.02
N ALA A 868 -25.80 -16.01 -9.84
CA ALA A 868 -25.19 -15.02 -10.74
C ALA A 868 -24.25 -15.64 -11.80
N ARG A 869 -23.52 -16.72 -11.49
CA ARG A 869 -22.53 -17.27 -12.45
C ARG A 869 -23.19 -17.90 -13.67
N ARG A 870 -24.32 -18.60 -13.49
CA ARG A 870 -25.03 -19.23 -14.62
C ARG A 870 -25.47 -18.21 -15.69
N PRO A 871 -26.20 -17.12 -15.38
CA PRO A 871 -26.55 -16.12 -16.40
C PRO A 871 -25.30 -15.40 -16.94
N ALA A 872 -24.28 -15.12 -16.13
CA ALA A 872 -23.04 -14.53 -16.61
C ALA A 872 -22.35 -15.41 -17.67
N ARG A 873 -22.25 -16.71 -17.43
CA ARG A 873 -21.67 -17.67 -18.36
C ARG A 873 -22.40 -17.74 -19.71
N GLN A 874 -23.72 -17.53 -19.69
CA GLN A 874 -24.53 -17.46 -20.91
C GLN A 874 -24.35 -16.15 -21.68
N LYS A 875 -24.26 -15.02 -20.96
CA LYS A 875 -24.09 -13.68 -21.55
C LYS A 875 -22.68 -13.45 -22.11
N TYR A 876 -21.67 -14.04 -21.49
CA TYR A 876 -20.25 -13.80 -21.82
C TYR A 876 -19.52 -15.11 -22.13
N PRO A 877 -19.64 -15.66 -23.36
CA PRO A 877 -19.02 -16.93 -23.73
C PRO A 877 -17.49 -16.95 -23.58
N ALA A 878 -16.82 -15.85 -23.91
CA ALA A 878 -15.37 -15.74 -23.76
C ALA A 878 -14.94 -15.76 -22.28
N ALA A 879 -15.65 -15.01 -21.42
CA ALA A 879 -15.41 -15.02 -19.98
C ALA A 879 -15.80 -16.36 -19.32
N ASN A 880 -16.82 -17.06 -19.83
CA ASN A 880 -17.14 -18.43 -19.41
C ASN A 880 -15.95 -19.37 -19.67
N ARG A 881 -15.41 -19.34 -20.89
CA ARG A 881 -14.22 -20.15 -21.24
C ARG A 881 -13.02 -19.78 -20.38
N ALA A 882 -12.78 -18.49 -20.16
CA ALA A 882 -11.70 -18.04 -19.29
C ALA A 882 -11.85 -18.51 -17.83
N ALA A 883 -13.08 -18.79 -17.36
CA ALA A 883 -13.36 -19.26 -16.01
C ALA A 883 -13.21 -20.78 -15.81
N GLU A 884 -12.88 -21.53 -16.86
CA GLU A 884 -12.62 -22.97 -16.78
C GLU A 884 -11.29 -23.24 -16.07
N ALA A 885 -11.19 -24.39 -15.39
CA ALA A 885 -9.99 -24.75 -14.65
C ALA A 885 -8.76 -24.93 -15.56
N ILE A 886 -9.00 -25.31 -16.81
CA ILE A 886 -7.99 -25.46 -17.86
C ILE A 886 -8.51 -24.74 -19.10
N VAL A 887 -7.70 -23.84 -19.65
CA VAL A 887 -8.06 -23.10 -20.86
C VAL A 887 -6.96 -23.23 -21.90
N ILE A 888 -7.33 -23.69 -23.08
CA ILE A 888 -6.49 -23.66 -24.28
C ILE A 888 -7.00 -22.54 -25.19
N TYR A 889 -6.17 -21.53 -25.42
CA TYR A 889 -6.49 -20.38 -26.25
C TYR A 889 -6.12 -20.65 -27.72
N PRO A 890 -7.08 -20.69 -28.66
CA PRO A 890 -6.77 -20.92 -30.07
C PRO A 890 -6.15 -19.67 -30.72
N MET A 891 -4.97 -19.80 -31.32
CA MET A 891 -4.33 -18.68 -32.04
C MET A 891 -4.94 -18.45 -33.44
N GLN A 892 -5.76 -19.36 -33.93
CA GLN A 892 -6.36 -19.31 -35.26
C GLN A 892 -7.88 -19.19 -35.17
N ARG A 893 -8.38 -18.39 -34.24
CA ARG A 893 -9.82 -18.20 -34.06
C ARG A 893 -10.41 -17.37 -35.19
N SER A 894 -11.48 -17.85 -35.82
CA SER A 894 -12.19 -17.08 -36.84
C SER A 894 -12.69 -15.73 -36.28
N GLY A 895 -12.39 -14.63 -36.97
CA GLY A 895 -12.72 -13.27 -36.53
C GLY A 895 -11.82 -12.70 -35.44
N ALA A 896 -10.69 -13.35 -35.10
CA ALA A 896 -9.69 -12.77 -34.21
C ALA A 896 -9.11 -11.47 -34.81
N PRO A 897 -9.13 -10.34 -34.09
CA PRO A 897 -8.52 -9.11 -34.57
C PRO A 897 -7.02 -9.29 -34.84
N GLY A 898 -6.55 -8.84 -36.00
CA GLY A 898 -5.16 -9.00 -36.44
C GLY A 898 -4.85 -10.33 -37.14
N LEU A 899 -5.78 -11.29 -37.19
CA LEU A 899 -5.64 -12.51 -38.00
C LEU A 899 -6.12 -12.24 -39.43
N PRO A 900 -5.31 -12.52 -40.48
CA PRO A 900 -5.74 -12.37 -41.86
C PRO A 900 -6.94 -13.28 -42.20
N PRO A 901 -7.92 -12.83 -43.03
CA PRO A 901 -9.09 -13.64 -43.38
C PRO A 901 -8.78 -14.94 -44.12
N ASP A 902 -7.62 -15.00 -44.78
CA ASP A 902 -7.08 -16.14 -45.53
C ASP A 902 -6.19 -17.05 -44.67
N ALA A 903 -6.00 -16.73 -43.39
CA ALA A 903 -5.34 -17.64 -42.45
C ALA A 903 -6.25 -18.84 -42.17
N PRO A 904 -5.71 -20.07 -42.05
CA PRO A 904 -6.49 -21.22 -41.60
C PRO A 904 -7.13 -20.88 -40.26
N SER A 905 -8.46 -20.95 -40.15
CA SER A 905 -9.19 -20.56 -38.94
C SER A 905 -10.05 -21.70 -38.41
N GLN A 906 -10.08 -21.84 -37.09
CA GLN A 906 -11.00 -22.72 -36.37
C GLN A 906 -12.25 -21.93 -35.94
N SER A 907 -13.42 -22.50 -36.16
CA SER A 907 -14.62 -22.10 -35.43
C SER A 907 -14.45 -22.50 -33.97
N VAL A 908 -14.75 -21.60 -33.03
CA VAL A 908 -14.87 -21.98 -31.62
C VAL A 908 -16.13 -22.86 -31.50
N SER A 909 -15.96 -24.18 -31.57
CA SER A 909 -17.03 -25.10 -31.15
C SER A 909 -17.22 -24.87 -29.64
N LEU A 910 -18.41 -24.43 -29.25
CA LEU A 910 -18.83 -24.35 -27.83
C LEU A 910 -18.99 -25.75 -27.20
N VAL A 911 -18.73 -26.83 -27.95
CA VAL A 911 -19.18 -28.20 -27.63
C VAL A 911 -18.05 -29.23 -27.56
N ASP A 912 -16.83 -28.93 -28.00
CA ASP A 912 -15.77 -29.96 -28.04
C ASP A 912 -14.62 -29.64 -27.09
N GLN A 913 -14.69 -30.20 -25.88
CA GLN A 913 -13.69 -31.05 -25.21
C GLN A 913 -14.34 -31.67 -23.94
N PRO A 914 -13.93 -32.89 -23.53
CA PRO A 914 -14.74 -33.83 -22.72
C PRO A 914 -15.08 -33.38 -21.29
#